data_AF-A0A4R7ZII6-F1
#
_entry.id   AF-A0A4R7ZII6-F1
#
_cell.length_a   1.000
_cell.length_b   1.000
_cell.length_c   1.000
_cell.angle_alpha   90.00
_cell.angle_beta   90.00
_cell.angle_gamma   90.00
#
_symmetry.space_group_name_H-M   'P 1'
#
loop_
_entity.id
_entity.type
_entity.pdbx_description
1 polymer ?
#
loop_
_entity_poly.entity_id
_entity_poly.type
_entity_poly.pdbx_seq_one_letter_code
_entity_poly.pdbx_strand_id
1 'polypeptide(L)'
;MQRFLAGWVMVSTESGRLLDHPDELAVDLAEVRHDGNGVYTITTSTNEQLRLIKRVGPLRPGVTLEYSVSPADNAVGPDDLPAAGPAYDRVPTVELTLSERLADDEIGPALARVLAESTAARAPDGDRVFSPGGTPDLDVVQRPADAGLRAELRQRGRLPGQAARIRALALTMGVADGQPNAELLRTLLTEEERQILDRAANGERPLEDRVDRAGYLAKALGGSGVSSVVIGTAAAAFTGNPLVGIGIAVPTIVNATVGSAAERQLDGQKASGRKPAYNAERKQREYDHPGLLGLLDGAERTRPQAVKMPRATAWRNYLVRYIKPTLATAAVAGALTPFGVPALSSAMVIASSALAKSLAERLVDTKKLEFRLRRIDATERLRLSDPELYVNQLATEFSELRARLDRVVASLDPGARPAVPAVPADVPGSPPYQVGLAAQLIENVSGSARRALLGGKSASADPTALQSLLSAAGPGVLGAVTGAMGDKYFLNRDEVARDASKQWSRRHQEAAQAAALDGILGPRLRGFRDLVDRLEELTGVPPDLSTRAADRGLPVVTSPPDQSARAADRGLPVVTSPPAVPRPPARARWSAYAVQAAAGSLGGVAAAVGLDQVFDIPDLSIVLTAAGAAGSMTATPVARYTFRSRELRVHEGLETNKAVRAVNQSELIEQRAIIRYLMTQLSMRADAIIRDASPRPVVELPSSAYTDHVRAAVRRAELDNVPTRQPETSADTDARFVRVQALEQVDHCAAEIDRLTALDGPSTSSPATAPDGSRTSSPTTAPDGSRTSSPATALDGSSTSSPATAPHGSRTSSLTTARDKVRFAIERYESIADSNGLRRAFPDLGAVDPADGRPVVGGTTDQVRAGVDQAVRRLVAEPSGKPLLAERLITLEQLSRAADAVDHHAIHGTDESRAYVQNQFDQTLAEAARLWQEAGVPNGLVLPAVGVAPSAEPAVNEDEKLRQMVDRLLGSAPRPEGGPGVRRTEGCSTARRTEGGPAARRTEDGSRGR
;
A
#
# COMPACT_ATOMS: atom_id res chain seq x y z
N MET A 1 -32.71 20.71 -21.82
CA MET A 1 -32.39 20.56 -20.39
C MET A 1 -33.59 19.95 -19.68
N GLN A 2 -33.58 18.64 -19.44
CA GLN A 2 -34.65 17.94 -18.73
C GLN A 2 -34.46 18.06 -17.21
N ARG A 3 -35.54 17.97 -16.44
CA ARG A 3 -35.50 17.97 -14.97
C ARG A 3 -34.97 16.62 -14.47
N PHE A 4 -33.73 16.56 -14.03
CA PHE A 4 -33.17 15.36 -13.39
C PHE A 4 -33.76 15.18 -11.99
N LEU A 5 -34.21 13.96 -11.68
CA LEU A 5 -34.77 13.59 -10.38
C LEU A 5 -33.65 13.39 -9.34
N ALA A 6 -33.88 13.86 -8.12
CA ALA A 6 -32.97 13.64 -7.00
C ALA A 6 -32.98 12.16 -6.60
N GLY A 7 -31.82 11.51 -6.67
CA GLY A 7 -31.66 10.05 -6.53
C GLY A 7 -31.01 9.43 -7.77
N TRP A 8 -31.59 9.65 -8.95
CA TRP A 8 -31.11 9.06 -10.21
C TRP A 8 -29.63 9.40 -10.53
N VAL A 9 -29.27 10.68 -10.37
CA VAL A 9 -27.89 11.16 -10.57
C VAL A 9 -26.92 10.51 -9.58
N MET A 10 -27.32 10.40 -8.31
CA MET A 10 -26.48 9.86 -7.22
C MET A 10 -26.18 8.38 -7.44
N VAL A 11 -27.21 7.58 -7.74
CA VAL A 11 -27.04 6.13 -8.05
C VAL A 11 -26.14 5.93 -9.27
N SER A 12 -26.36 6.71 -10.34
CA SER A 12 -25.57 6.58 -11.57
C SER A 12 -24.10 6.97 -11.37
N THR A 13 -23.82 8.05 -10.61
CA THR A 13 -22.46 8.50 -10.28
C THR A 13 -21.74 7.51 -9.36
N GLU A 14 -22.37 7.03 -8.29
CA GLU A 14 -21.71 6.12 -7.34
C GLU A 14 -21.42 4.75 -7.98
N SER A 15 -22.39 4.17 -8.69
CA SER A 15 -22.16 2.93 -9.46
C SER A 15 -21.25 3.14 -10.67
N GLY A 16 -21.06 4.39 -11.13
CA GLY A 16 -20.04 4.73 -12.13
C GLY A 16 -18.66 4.63 -11.51
N ARG A 17 -18.43 5.39 -10.43
CA ARG A 17 -17.17 5.38 -9.66
C ARG A 17 -16.74 3.96 -9.25
N LEU A 18 -17.68 3.12 -8.83
CA LEU A 18 -17.40 1.72 -8.46
C LEU A 18 -17.03 0.81 -9.65
N LEU A 19 -17.50 1.13 -10.86
CA LEU A 19 -17.06 0.44 -12.09
C LEU A 19 -15.73 0.99 -12.59
N ASP A 20 -15.48 2.29 -12.42
CA ASP A 20 -14.22 2.95 -12.76
C ASP A 20 -13.07 2.57 -11.77
N HIS A 21 -13.42 2.04 -10.59
CA HIS A 21 -12.51 1.51 -9.56
C HIS A 21 -12.92 0.08 -9.16
N PRO A 22 -12.69 -0.93 -10.02
CA PRO A 22 -13.19 -2.28 -9.81
C PRO A 22 -12.56 -3.00 -8.60
N ASP A 23 -11.46 -2.50 -8.05
CA ASP A 23 -10.87 -2.93 -6.77
C ASP A 23 -11.75 -2.59 -5.55
N GLU A 24 -12.56 -1.52 -5.65
CA GLU A 24 -13.61 -1.23 -4.66
C GLU A 24 -14.72 -2.30 -4.69
N LEU A 25 -14.92 -3.02 -5.80
CA LEU A 25 -15.83 -4.16 -5.91
C LEU A 25 -15.15 -5.45 -5.44
N ALA A 26 -15.87 -6.28 -4.69
CA ALA A 26 -15.30 -7.51 -4.12
C ALA A 26 -15.36 -8.73 -5.08
N VAL A 27 -15.17 -8.48 -6.38
CA VAL A 27 -15.32 -9.42 -7.51
C VAL A 27 -14.00 -9.52 -8.26
N ASP A 28 -13.72 -10.66 -8.88
CA ASP A 28 -12.46 -10.92 -9.58
C ASP A 28 -12.48 -10.36 -11.01
N LEU A 29 -12.31 -9.03 -11.11
CA LEU A 29 -12.33 -8.24 -12.35
C LEU A 29 -10.90 -7.82 -12.69
N ALA A 30 -10.49 -8.00 -13.95
CA ALA A 30 -9.16 -7.57 -14.43
C ALA A 30 -9.19 -6.15 -15.02
N GLU A 31 -10.22 -5.83 -15.80
CA GLU A 31 -10.39 -4.53 -16.43
C GLU A 31 -11.87 -4.17 -16.52
N VAL A 32 -12.20 -2.89 -16.31
CA VAL A 32 -13.52 -2.34 -16.60
C VAL A 32 -13.32 -1.08 -17.43
N ARG A 33 -13.79 -1.11 -18.68
CA ARG A 33 -13.68 0.00 -19.62
C ARG A 33 -15.05 0.59 -19.87
N HIS A 34 -15.24 1.87 -19.55
CA HIS A 34 -16.48 2.59 -19.86
C HIS A 34 -16.52 2.98 -21.35
N ASP A 35 -17.45 2.40 -22.10
CA ASP A 35 -17.63 2.63 -23.53
C ASP A 35 -18.63 3.77 -23.83
N GLY A 36 -19.12 4.46 -22.79
CA GLY A 36 -20.11 5.54 -22.88
C GLY A 36 -21.55 5.06 -22.73
N ASN A 37 -22.47 6.00 -22.49
CA ASN A 37 -23.92 5.77 -22.37
C ASN A 37 -24.32 4.69 -21.33
N GLY A 38 -23.50 4.46 -20.30
CA GLY A 38 -23.73 3.41 -19.31
C GLY A 38 -23.34 1.99 -19.78
N VAL A 39 -22.69 1.86 -20.94
CA VAL A 39 -22.09 0.61 -21.40
C VAL A 39 -20.68 0.50 -20.85
N TYR A 40 -20.35 -0.69 -20.35
CA TYR A 40 -19.02 -1.03 -19.85
C TYR A 40 -18.60 -2.38 -20.45
N THR A 41 -17.41 -2.47 -21.02
CA THR A 41 -16.75 -3.74 -21.32
C THR A 41 -15.98 -4.16 -20.08
N ILE A 42 -16.24 -5.37 -19.60
CA ILE A 42 -15.65 -5.93 -18.38
C ILE A 42 -14.85 -7.17 -18.77
N THR A 43 -13.57 -7.17 -18.42
CA THR A 43 -12.67 -8.32 -18.57
C THR A 43 -12.46 -8.95 -17.20
N THR A 44 -12.70 -10.25 -17.06
CA THR A 44 -12.46 -11.00 -15.81
C THR A 44 -10.97 -11.33 -15.63
N SER A 45 -10.59 -11.78 -14.43
CA SER A 45 -9.26 -12.38 -14.17
C SER A 45 -8.93 -13.58 -15.08
N THR A 46 -9.95 -14.30 -15.55
CA THR A 46 -9.87 -15.40 -16.52
C THR A 46 -9.75 -14.92 -17.98
N ASN A 47 -9.62 -13.61 -18.21
CA ASN A 47 -9.59 -12.95 -19.52
C ASN A 47 -10.88 -13.15 -20.35
N GLU A 48 -12.00 -13.40 -19.68
CA GLU A 48 -13.32 -13.46 -20.32
C GLU A 48 -13.90 -12.05 -20.41
N GLN A 49 -14.38 -11.67 -21.59
CA GLN A 49 -15.07 -10.40 -21.78
C GLN A 49 -16.59 -10.56 -21.64
N LEU A 50 -17.23 -9.60 -20.98
CA LEU A 50 -18.67 -9.44 -20.88
C LEU A 50 -19.04 -7.96 -20.98
N ARG A 51 -20.19 -7.65 -21.60
CA ARG A 51 -20.66 -6.29 -21.84
C ARG A 51 -21.77 -5.94 -20.85
N LEU A 52 -21.49 -5.09 -19.86
CA LEU A 52 -22.48 -4.60 -18.92
C LEU A 52 -23.19 -3.35 -19.48
N ILE A 53 -24.51 -3.41 -19.66
CA ILE A 53 -25.35 -2.25 -19.98
C ILE A 53 -26.05 -1.81 -18.70
N LYS A 54 -25.52 -0.77 -18.06
CA LYS A 54 -26.04 -0.18 -16.82
C LYS A 54 -27.14 0.83 -17.13
N ARG A 55 -28.36 0.50 -16.69
CA ARG A 55 -29.55 1.34 -16.69
C ARG A 55 -29.90 1.69 -15.24
N VAL A 56 -30.59 2.82 -15.02
CA VAL A 56 -31.15 3.18 -13.70
C VAL A 56 -32.54 3.72 -13.95
N GLY A 57 -33.54 3.21 -13.22
CA GLY A 57 -34.94 3.52 -13.46
C GLY A 57 -35.91 2.98 -12.40
N PRO A 58 -37.22 3.17 -12.60
CA PRO A 58 -38.24 2.68 -11.69
C PRO A 58 -38.44 1.17 -11.86
N LEU A 59 -38.12 0.41 -10.81
CA LEU A 59 -38.40 -1.03 -10.72
C LEU A 59 -39.75 -1.30 -10.02
N ARG A 60 -40.21 -2.55 -10.07
CA ARG A 60 -41.43 -2.99 -9.35
C ARG A 60 -41.29 -2.69 -7.84
N PRO A 61 -42.36 -2.30 -7.12
CA PRO A 61 -42.28 -2.06 -5.69
C PRO A 61 -41.71 -3.26 -4.91
N GLY A 62 -40.67 -3.02 -4.11
CA GLY A 62 -39.94 -4.07 -3.39
C GLY A 62 -38.71 -4.63 -4.13
N VAL A 63 -38.55 -4.33 -5.42
CA VAL A 63 -37.37 -4.70 -6.22
C VAL A 63 -36.37 -3.54 -6.22
N THR A 64 -35.14 -3.83 -5.78
CA THR A 64 -34.02 -2.87 -5.68
C THR A 64 -33.06 -2.95 -6.86
N LEU A 65 -33.00 -4.11 -7.51
CA LEU A 65 -32.13 -4.43 -8.63
C LEU A 65 -32.83 -5.46 -9.53
N GLU A 66 -32.70 -5.31 -10.84
CA GLU A 66 -33.16 -6.26 -11.86
C GLU A 66 -32.06 -6.40 -12.92
N TYR A 67 -31.70 -7.63 -13.31
CA TYR A 67 -30.68 -7.86 -14.34
C TYR A 67 -31.00 -9.11 -15.18
N SER A 68 -30.52 -9.10 -16.42
CA SER A 68 -30.62 -10.22 -17.36
C SER A 68 -29.28 -10.44 -18.07
N VAL A 69 -28.98 -11.70 -18.40
CA VAL A 69 -27.75 -12.09 -19.10
C VAL A 69 -28.13 -12.71 -20.44
N SER A 70 -27.88 -11.97 -21.52
CA SER A 70 -28.06 -12.46 -22.89
C SER A 70 -26.81 -13.22 -23.34
N PRO A 71 -26.92 -14.51 -23.70
CA PRO A 71 -25.80 -15.26 -24.24
C PRO A 71 -25.37 -14.70 -25.61
N ALA A 72 -24.08 -14.84 -25.91
CA ALA A 72 -23.44 -14.32 -27.12
C ALA A 72 -24.11 -14.75 -28.44
N ASP A 73 -24.72 -15.94 -28.47
CA ASP A 73 -25.22 -16.56 -29.70
C ASP A 73 -26.65 -16.14 -30.10
N ASN A 74 -27.39 -15.45 -29.22
CA ASN A 74 -28.81 -15.08 -29.45
C ASN A 74 -29.01 -13.65 -30.01
N ALA A 75 -27.93 -12.92 -30.33
CA ALA A 75 -28.01 -11.47 -30.59
C ALA A 75 -28.50 -11.07 -31.99
N VAL A 76 -28.49 -11.97 -32.98
CA VAL A 76 -28.89 -11.67 -34.37
C VAL A 76 -29.69 -12.85 -34.95
N GLY A 77 -30.92 -12.60 -35.41
CA GLY A 77 -31.69 -13.57 -36.18
C GLY A 77 -31.04 -13.80 -37.56
N PRO A 78 -31.02 -15.02 -38.10
CA PRO A 78 -30.13 -15.40 -39.21
C PRO A 78 -30.38 -14.69 -40.57
N ASP A 79 -31.46 -13.92 -40.71
CA ASP A 79 -31.95 -13.43 -42.02
C ASP A 79 -31.79 -11.92 -42.27
N ASP A 80 -31.44 -11.09 -41.27
CA ASP A 80 -31.31 -9.63 -41.42
C ASP A 80 -29.89 -9.14 -41.03
N LEU A 81 -29.04 -8.75 -42.00
CA LEU A 81 -27.61 -8.44 -41.72
C LEU A 81 -26.57 -8.84 -42.82
N PRO A 82 -26.13 -8.02 -43.79
CA PRO A 82 -25.11 -8.47 -44.76
C PRO A 82 -23.71 -8.66 -44.12
N ALA A 83 -23.02 -9.72 -44.53
CA ALA A 83 -21.78 -10.20 -43.93
C ALA A 83 -20.55 -9.28 -44.17
N ALA A 84 -20.33 -8.30 -43.28
CA ALA A 84 -19.10 -7.51 -43.22
C ALA A 84 -18.76 -6.90 -41.83
N GLY A 85 -19.34 -7.41 -40.74
CA GLY A 85 -19.02 -6.97 -39.38
C GLY A 85 -17.78 -7.65 -38.79
N PRO A 86 -16.88 -6.95 -38.08
CA PRO A 86 -15.77 -7.58 -37.36
C PRO A 86 -16.28 -8.43 -36.19
N ALA A 87 -15.56 -9.50 -35.85
CA ALA A 87 -16.02 -10.61 -34.99
C ALA A 87 -16.22 -10.29 -33.48
N TYR A 88 -16.50 -9.05 -33.11
CA TYR A 88 -16.67 -8.59 -31.71
C TYR A 88 -18.06 -8.88 -31.12
N ASP A 89 -19.06 -9.30 -31.92
CA ASP A 89 -20.44 -9.49 -31.45
C ASP A 89 -20.69 -10.75 -30.59
N ARG A 90 -19.68 -11.59 -30.32
CA ARG A 90 -19.81 -12.77 -29.45
C ARG A 90 -19.50 -12.51 -27.97
N VAL A 91 -19.73 -11.30 -27.48
CA VAL A 91 -19.55 -10.94 -26.07
C VAL A 91 -20.89 -11.05 -25.33
N PRO A 92 -21.02 -11.89 -24.29
CA PRO A 92 -22.26 -12.00 -23.51
C PRO A 92 -22.62 -10.64 -22.90
N THR A 93 -23.89 -10.25 -23.02
CA THR A 93 -24.36 -8.93 -22.59
C THR A 93 -25.19 -9.04 -21.33
N VAL A 94 -24.79 -8.33 -20.28
CA VAL A 94 -25.51 -8.23 -19.01
C VAL A 94 -26.26 -6.89 -18.99
N GLU A 95 -27.58 -6.90 -19.08
CA GLU A 95 -28.36 -5.69 -18.82
C GLU A 95 -28.65 -5.60 -17.31
N LEU A 96 -28.27 -4.48 -16.69
CA LEU A 96 -28.47 -4.24 -15.26
C LEU A 96 -29.29 -2.98 -15.07
N THR A 97 -30.46 -3.08 -14.45
CA THR A 97 -31.25 -1.93 -14.01
C THR A 97 -31.21 -1.79 -12.49
N LEU A 98 -30.64 -0.69 -12.01
CA LEU A 98 -30.69 -0.31 -10.59
C LEU A 98 -31.93 0.54 -10.29
N SER A 99 -32.55 0.32 -9.12
CA SER A 99 -33.64 1.16 -8.63
C SER A 99 -33.14 2.56 -8.29
N GLU A 100 -33.86 3.60 -8.73
CA GLU A 100 -33.61 5.00 -8.34
C GLU A 100 -33.73 5.25 -6.82
N ARG A 101 -34.31 4.30 -6.07
CA ARG A 101 -34.53 4.36 -4.61
C ARG A 101 -33.46 3.63 -3.80
N LEU A 102 -32.45 3.07 -4.46
CA LEU A 102 -31.36 2.35 -3.81
C LEU A 102 -30.51 3.33 -2.99
N ALA A 103 -30.22 2.99 -1.73
CA ALA A 103 -29.32 3.80 -0.90
C ALA A 103 -27.86 3.60 -1.30
N ASP A 104 -27.02 4.62 -1.13
CA ASP A 104 -25.61 4.59 -1.53
C ASP A 104 -24.84 3.38 -0.97
N ASP A 105 -25.13 2.96 0.28
CA ASP A 105 -24.49 1.80 0.93
C ASP A 105 -25.00 0.43 0.41
N GLU A 106 -26.01 0.42 -0.45
CA GLU A 106 -26.58 -0.77 -1.08
C GLU A 106 -26.18 -0.93 -2.55
N ILE A 107 -25.73 0.14 -3.22
CA ILE A 107 -25.26 0.12 -4.61
C ILE A 107 -24.07 -0.84 -4.78
N GLY A 108 -23.02 -0.68 -3.98
CA GLY A 108 -21.81 -1.48 -4.08
C GLY A 108 -22.03 -2.99 -3.90
N PRO A 109 -22.71 -3.44 -2.82
CA PRO A 109 -23.04 -4.86 -2.64
C PRO A 109 -23.90 -5.42 -3.79
N ALA A 110 -24.87 -4.65 -4.28
CA ALA A 110 -25.77 -5.08 -5.35
C ALA A 110 -25.03 -5.23 -6.70
N LEU A 111 -24.16 -4.29 -7.04
CA LEU A 111 -23.33 -4.34 -8.25
C LEU A 111 -22.29 -5.47 -8.19
N ALA A 112 -21.58 -5.61 -7.06
CA ALA A 112 -20.61 -6.69 -6.86
C ALA A 112 -21.27 -8.08 -6.99
N ARG A 113 -22.48 -8.23 -6.45
CA ARG A 113 -23.26 -9.45 -6.59
C ARG A 113 -23.57 -9.79 -8.05
N VAL A 114 -24.14 -8.85 -8.81
CA VAL A 114 -24.50 -9.08 -10.23
C VAL A 114 -23.29 -9.47 -11.07
N LEU A 115 -22.15 -8.82 -10.85
CA LEU A 115 -20.93 -9.12 -11.59
C LEU A 115 -20.38 -10.51 -11.24
N ALA A 116 -20.38 -10.90 -9.97
CA ALA A 116 -19.98 -12.25 -9.55
C ALA A 116 -20.95 -13.36 -10.02
N GLU A 117 -22.26 -13.09 -10.04
CA GLU A 117 -23.25 -14.04 -10.55
C GLU A 117 -23.15 -14.16 -12.09
N SER A 118 -22.96 -13.05 -12.80
CA SER A 118 -22.89 -13.03 -14.27
C SER A 118 -21.62 -13.71 -14.81
N THR A 119 -20.49 -13.61 -14.10
CA THR A 119 -19.27 -14.35 -14.45
C THR A 119 -19.39 -15.84 -14.14
N ALA A 120 -20.10 -16.22 -13.08
CA ALA A 120 -20.29 -17.62 -12.70
C ALA A 120 -21.39 -18.37 -13.51
N ALA A 121 -22.35 -17.67 -14.11
CA ALA A 121 -23.57 -18.26 -14.67
C ALA A 121 -23.46 -18.85 -16.09
N ARG A 122 -22.25 -19.14 -16.59
CA ARG A 122 -21.97 -19.50 -18.01
C ARG A 122 -22.39 -20.93 -18.43
N ALA A 123 -23.52 -21.45 -17.92
CA ALA A 123 -24.11 -22.73 -18.32
C ALA A 123 -25.10 -22.54 -19.49
N PRO A 124 -25.21 -23.47 -20.46
CA PRO A 124 -25.74 -23.14 -21.79
C PRO A 124 -27.27 -23.06 -21.96
N ASP A 125 -28.08 -23.43 -20.95
CA ASP A 125 -29.51 -23.68 -21.13
C ASP A 125 -30.45 -22.91 -20.18
N GLY A 126 -31.25 -22.03 -20.80
CA GLY A 126 -32.54 -21.54 -20.32
C GLY A 126 -32.58 -20.08 -19.87
N ASP A 127 -33.62 -19.36 -20.31
CA ASP A 127 -34.06 -18.08 -19.76
C ASP A 127 -34.38 -18.26 -18.26
N ARG A 128 -33.44 -17.85 -17.39
CA ARG A 128 -33.60 -17.95 -15.93
C ARG A 128 -33.85 -16.58 -15.33
N VAL A 129 -35.14 -16.27 -15.12
CA VAL A 129 -35.54 -15.33 -14.08
C VAL A 129 -35.11 -15.94 -12.73
N PHE A 130 -34.12 -15.33 -12.08
CA PHE A 130 -33.44 -15.94 -10.94
C PHE A 130 -34.37 -16.20 -9.75
N SER A 131 -34.39 -17.45 -9.30
CA SER A 131 -34.88 -17.85 -7.97
C SER A 131 -33.76 -17.69 -6.93
N PRO A 132 -34.08 -17.53 -5.63
CA PRO A 132 -33.05 -17.46 -4.57
C PRO A 132 -32.15 -18.71 -4.55
N GLY A 133 -31.00 -18.57 -3.88
CA GLY A 133 -29.99 -19.61 -3.74
C GLY A 133 -30.52 -20.93 -3.17
N GLY A 134 -29.69 -21.98 -3.25
CA GLY A 134 -30.07 -23.34 -2.86
C GLY A 134 -30.68 -23.43 -1.46
N THR A 135 -31.55 -24.41 -1.26
CA THR A 135 -32.09 -24.72 0.06
C THR A 135 -30.95 -25.31 0.90
N PRO A 136 -30.45 -24.60 1.93
CA PRO A 136 -29.21 -24.98 2.61
C PRO A 136 -29.30 -26.33 3.35
N ASP A 137 -30.51 -26.81 3.60
CA ASP A 137 -30.77 -28.12 4.22
C ASP A 137 -30.61 -29.31 3.24
N LEU A 138 -30.45 -29.06 1.92
CA LEU A 138 -30.39 -30.09 0.86
C LEU A 138 -29.15 -30.01 -0.04
N ASP A 139 -28.57 -28.82 -0.23
CA ASP A 139 -27.45 -28.62 -1.15
C ASP A 139 -26.08 -28.73 -0.45
N VAL A 140 -25.28 -29.74 -0.80
CA VAL A 140 -23.93 -29.98 -0.23
C VAL A 140 -22.82 -29.23 -1.02
N VAL A 141 -23.17 -28.56 -2.11
CA VAL A 141 -22.23 -27.93 -3.06
C VAL A 141 -22.68 -26.49 -3.36
N GLN A 142 -21.73 -25.55 -3.38
CA GLN A 142 -22.01 -24.16 -3.74
C GLN A 142 -22.46 -24.05 -5.21
N ARG A 143 -23.56 -23.34 -5.44
CA ARG A 143 -24.12 -23.01 -6.74
C ARG A 143 -23.52 -21.69 -7.27
N PRO A 144 -23.62 -21.36 -8.57
CA PRO A 144 -23.17 -20.07 -9.11
C PRO A 144 -23.74 -18.83 -8.38
N ALA A 145 -24.97 -18.90 -7.86
CA ALA A 145 -25.57 -17.85 -7.04
C ALA A 145 -24.82 -17.56 -5.73
N ASP A 146 -24.08 -18.54 -5.20
CA ASP A 146 -23.31 -18.38 -3.97
C ASP A 146 -22.04 -17.55 -4.19
N ALA A 147 -21.53 -17.47 -5.43
CA ALA A 147 -20.48 -16.52 -5.80
C ALA A 147 -20.96 -15.07 -5.60
N GLY A 148 -22.23 -14.80 -5.96
CA GLY A 148 -22.91 -13.53 -5.69
C GLY A 148 -23.02 -13.21 -4.21
N LEU A 149 -23.51 -14.16 -3.41
CA LEU A 149 -23.63 -14.01 -1.96
C LEU A 149 -22.28 -13.84 -1.26
N ARG A 150 -21.21 -14.48 -1.78
CA ARG A 150 -19.83 -14.31 -1.30
C ARG A 150 -19.24 -12.95 -1.66
N ALA A 151 -19.45 -12.44 -2.88
CA ALA A 151 -19.08 -11.08 -3.25
C ALA A 151 -19.85 -10.03 -2.39
N GLU A 152 -21.15 -10.25 -2.18
CA GLU A 152 -21.96 -9.40 -1.29
C GLU A 152 -21.46 -9.46 0.17
N LEU A 153 -21.08 -10.65 0.66
CA LEU A 153 -20.48 -10.86 1.99
C LEU A 153 -19.18 -10.06 2.16
N ARG A 154 -18.25 -10.15 1.19
CA ARG A 154 -17.00 -9.38 1.19
C ARG A 154 -17.28 -7.88 1.22
N GLN A 155 -18.16 -7.40 0.34
CA GLN A 155 -18.48 -5.98 0.24
C GLN A 155 -19.18 -5.44 1.50
N ARG A 156 -20.12 -6.19 2.08
CA ARG A 156 -20.73 -5.82 3.38
C ARG A 156 -19.75 -5.95 4.55
N GLY A 157 -18.77 -6.86 4.49
CA GLY A 157 -17.71 -7.02 5.47
C GLY A 157 -16.74 -5.83 5.56
N ARG A 158 -16.63 -5.04 4.48
CA ARG A 158 -15.93 -3.75 4.43
C ARG A 158 -16.73 -2.62 5.10
N LEU A 159 -18.07 -2.69 5.09
CA LEU A 159 -18.97 -1.63 5.58
C LEU A 159 -19.26 -1.72 7.11
N PRO A 160 -19.19 -0.61 7.86
CA PRO A 160 -19.41 -0.64 9.29
C PRO A 160 -20.88 -0.82 9.68
N GLY A 161 -21.15 -1.70 10.65
CA GLY A 161 -22.48 -1.87 11.23
C GLY A 161 -23.38 -2.90 10.52
N GLN A 162 -22.94 -3.51 9.43
CA GLN A 162 -23.73 -4.45 8.63
C GLN A 162 -23.89 -5.86 9.26
N ALA A 163 -23.52 -6.07 10.54
CA ALA A 163 -23.47 -7.41 11.17
C ALA A 163 -24.79 -8.19 11.09
N ALA A 164 -25.95 -7.52 11.20
CA ALA A 164 -27.26 -8.18 11.03
C ALA A 164 -27.50 -8.65 9.58
N ARG A 165 -27.10 -7.86 8.58
CA ARG A 165 -27.19 -8.23 7.16
C ARG A 165 -26.17 -9.31 6.79
N ILE A 166 -24.96 -9.28 7.37
CA ILE A 166 -23.96 -10.36 7.21
C ILE A 166 -24.47 -11.67 7.80
N ARG A 167 -25.13 -11.66 8.97
CA ARG A 167 -25.80 -12.86 9.52
C ARG A 167 -26.92 -13.37 8.61
N ALA A 168 -27.71 -12.47 8.01
CA ALA A 168 -28.72 -12.86 7.03
C ALA A 168 -28.10 -13.54 5.80
N LEU A 169 -27.00 -12.99 5.26
CA LEU A 169 -26.22 -13.62 4.18
C LEU A 169 -25.68 -15.00 4.59
N ALA A 170 -25.11 -15.10 5.81
CA ALA A 170 -24.62 -16.37 6.35
C ALA A 170 -25.71 -17.45 6.38
N LEU A 171 -26.91 -17.07 6.86
CA LEU A 171 -28.08 -17.95 6.90
C LEU A 171 -28.53 -18.37 5.50
N THR A 172 -28.53 -17.47 4.51
CA THR A 172 -28.88 -17.81 3.12
C THR A 172 -27.86 -18.70 2.43
N MET A 173 -26.58 -18.62 2.81
CA MET A 173 -25.50 -19.47 2.27
C MET A 173 -25.34 -20.82 3.01
N GLY A 174 -26.13 -21.09 4.06
CA GLY A 174 -25.98 -22.29 4.88
C GLY A 174 -24.74 -22.30 5.79
N VAL A 175 -24.05 -21.17 5.96
CA VAL A 175 -22.77 -21.04 6.69
C VAL A 175 -22.90 -20.35 8.06
N ALA A 176 -24.12 -20.16 8.56
CA ALA A 176 -24.32 -19.68 9.93
C ALA A 176 -24.16 -20.83 10.95
N ASP A 177 -23.68 -20.50 12.15
CA ASP A 177 -23.52 -21.49 13.22
C ASP A 177 -24.86 -22.15 13.57
N GLY A 178 -24.86 -23.48 13.61
CA GLY A 178 -26.06 -24.29 13.90
C GLY A 178 -26.90 -24.68 12.67
N GLN A 179 -26.54 -24.27 11.45
CA GLN A 179 -27.12 -24.85 10.24
C GLN A 179 -26.49 -26.23 9.91
N PRO A 180 -27.25 -27.17 9.31
CA PRO A 180 -26.68 -28.42 8.82
C PRO A 180 -25.58 -28.14 7.80
N ASN A 181 -24.51 -28.94 7.81
CA ASN A 181 -23.34 -28.79 6.93
C ASN A 181 -22.58 -27.45 7.02
N ALA A 182 -22.91 -26.53 7.92
CA ALA A 182 -22.26 -25.20 8.00
C ALA A 182 -20.74 -25.26 8.16
N GLU A 183 -20.22 -26.21 8.94
CA GLU A 183 -18.78 -26.41 9.11
C GLU A 183 -18.11 -26.83 7.78
N LEU A 184 -18.72 -27.75 7.04
CA LEU A 184 -18.28 -28.17 5.71
C LEU A 184 -18.32 -27.00 4.72
N LEU A 185 -19.45 -26.29 4.64
CA LEU A 185 -19.63 -25.17 3.72
C LEU A 185 -18.69 -24.00 4.04
N ARG A 186 -18.32 -23.80 5.32
CA ARG A 186 -17.26 -22.84 5.72
C ARG A 186 -15.87 -23.23 5.24
N THR A 187 -15.58 -24.51 4.96
CA THR A 187 -14.28 -24.88 4.36
C THR A 187 -14.14 -24.42 2.91
N LEU A 188 -15.27 -24.18 2.21
CA LEU A 188 -15.30 -23.67 0.84
C LEU A 188 -15.16 -22.13 0.75
N LEU A 189 -15.21 -21.45 1.89
CA LEU A 189 -15.02 -20.00 2.01
C LEU A 189 -13.54 -19.64 2.10
N THR A 190 -13.19 -18.45 1.62
CA THR A 190 -11.84 -17.89 1.81
C THR A 190 -11.64 -17.52 3.28
N GLU A 191 -10.37 -17.41 3.69
CA GLU A 191 -10.03 -17.00 5.05
C GLU A 191 -10.58 -15.60 5.40
N GLU A 192 -10.66 -14.68 4.44
CA GLU A 192 -11.30 -13.37 4.64
C GLU A 192 -12.81 -13.51 4.88
N GLU A 193 -13.50 -14.33 4.10
CA GLU A 193 -14.94 -14.57 4.23
C GLU A 193 -15.28 -15.21 5.59
N ARG A 194 -14.50 -16.20 6.03
CA ARG A 194 -14.62 -16.76 7.39
C ARG A 194 -14.43 -15.68 8.46
N GLN A 195 -13.37 -14.88 8.38
CA GLN A 195 -13.14 -13.76 9.30
C GLN A 195 -14.26 -12.69 9.27
N ILE A 196 -14.99 -12.51 8.15
CA ILE A 196 -16.17 -11.63 8.11
C ILE A 196 -17.35 -12.26 8.86
N LEU A 197 -17.58 -13.56 8.65
CA LEU A 197 -18.65 -14.31 9.30
C LEU A 197 -18.42 -14.45 10.81
N ASP A 198 -17.23 -14.83 11.25
CA ASP A 198 -16.88 -14.99 12.66
C ASP A 198 -17.06 -13.66 13.41
N ARG A 199 -16.61 -12.54 12.81
CA ARG A 199 -16.86 -11.20 13.35
C ARG A 199 -18.36 -10.93 13.50
N ALA A 200 -19.14 -11.19 12.47
CA ALA A 200 -20.59 -10.97 12.52
C ALA A 200 -21.30 -11.90 13.52
N ALA A 201 -20.91 -13.17 13.63
CA ALA A 201 -21.45 -14.19 14.54
C ALA A 201 -21.16 -13.85 16.00
N ASN A 202 -19.91 -13.53 16.33
CA ASN A 202 -19.49 -13.09 17.67
C ASN A 202 -20.05 -11.70 18.04
N GLY A 203 -20.59 -10.96 17.07
CA GLY A 203 -20.96 -9.55 17.24
C GLY A 203 -19.73 -8.65 17.42
N GLU A 204 -18.55 -9.19 17.11
CA GLU A 204 -17.30 -8.47 17.06
C GLU A 204 -17.38 -7.44 15.93
N ARG A 205 -17.02 -6.21 16.28
CA ARG A 205 -17.19 -5.08 15.38
C ARG A 205 -16.14 -5.15 14.27
N PRO A 206 -16.40 -4.54 13.09
CA PRO A 206 -15.32 -4.20 12.16
C PRO A 206 -14.19 -3.53 12.93
N LEU A 207 -12.92 -3.75 12.54
CA LEU A 207 -11.66 -3.44 13.25
C LEU A 207 -11.62 -2.03 13.90
N GLU A 208 -12.33 -1.88 15.01
CA GLU A 208 -12.63 -0.62 15.66
C GLU A 208 -11.94 -0.61 17.02
N ASP A 209 -10.80 0.07 17.10
CA ASP A 209 -9.99 0.34 18.31
C ASP A 209 -10.76 0.99 19.50
N ARG A 210 -12.10 1.12 19.44
CA ARG A 210 -12.94 1.80 20.45
C ARG A 210 -13.77 0.79 21.23
N VAL A 211 -13.93 1.09 22.52
CA VAL A 211 -14.83 0.36 23.42
C VAL A 211 -16.29 0.43 22.95
N ASP A 212 -17.06 -0.59 23.31
CA ASP A 212 -18.47 -0.72 22.98
C ASP A 212 -19.36 0.39 23.62
N ARG A 213 -20.61 0.53 23.14
CA ARG A 213 -21.54 1.56 23.66
C ARG A 213 -21.83 1.37 25.15
N ALA A 214 -22.04 0.13 25.60
CA ALA A 214 -22.30 -0.17 27.00
C ALA A 214 -21.06 0.04 27.86
N GLY A 215 -19.84 -0.15 27.33
CA GLY A 215 -18.60 0.21 28.01
C GLY A 215 -18.46 1.72 28.25
N TYR A 216 -18.71 2.57 27.24
CA TYR A 216 -18.74 4.04 27.43
C TYR A 216 -19.85 4.45 28.41
N LEU A 217 -21.05 3.86 28.32
CA LEU A 217 -22.14 4.13 29.25
C LEU A 217 -21.79 3.71 30.69
N ALA A 218 -21.25 2.51 30.88
CA ALA A 218 -20.82 2.00 32.20
C ALA A 218 -19.70 2.84 32.81
N LYS A 219 -18.77 3.36 32.00
CA LYS A 219 -17.76 4.34 32.44
C LYS A 219 -18.41 5.62 32.96
N ALA A 220 -19.39 6.15 32.24
CA ALA A 220 -20.06 7.40 32.59
C ALA A 220 -21.00 7.25 33.81
N LEU A 221 -21.82 6.20 33.87
CA LEU A 221 -22.67 5.89 35.00
C LEU A 221 -21.86 5.49 36.24
N GLY A 222 -20.81 4.68 36.06
CA GLY A 222 -19.93 4.28 37.17
C GLY A 222 -19.15 5.45 37.76
N GLY A 223 -18.61 6.37 36.94
CA GLY A 223 -17.91 7.54 37.45
C GLY A 223 -18.84 8.65 37.92
N SER A 224 -19.60 9.23 36.98
CA SER A 224 -20.42 10.42 37.23
C SER A 224 -21.80 10.08 37.80
N GLY A 225 -22.40 8.95 37.42
CA GLY A 225 -23.70 8.52 37.94
C GLY A 225 -23.66 8.23 39.45
N VAL A 226 -22.74 7.40 39.92
CA VAL A 226 -22.56 7.15 41.36
C VAL A 226 -22.26 8.44 42.12
N SER A 227 -21.34 9.27 41.61
CA SER A 227 -21.04 10.58 42.22
C SER A 227 -22.29 11.47 42.31
N SER A 228 -23.15 11.48 41.29
CA SER A 228 -24.38 12.28 41.28
C SER A 228 -25.44 11.79 42.27
N VAL A 229 -25.52 10.47 42.51
CA VAL A 229 -26.38 9.91 43.56
C VAL A 229 -25.88 10.35 44.93
N VAL A 230 -24.58 10.24 45.19
CA VAL A 230 -23.96 10.68 46.46
C VAL A 230 -24.20 12.18 46.71
N ILE A 231 -23.97 13.03 45.70
CA ILE A 231 -24.26 14.48 45.77
C ILE A 231 -25.75 14.72 46.03
N GLY A 232 -26.65 14.03 45.33
CA GLY A 232 -28.09 14.14 45.53
C GLY A 232 -28.54 13.74 46.93
N THR A 233 -28.00 12.64 47.48
CA THR A 233 -28.29 12.21 48.85
C THR A 233 -27.77 13.20 49.88
N ALA A 234 -26.59 13.78 49.68
CA ALA A 234 -26.05 14.82 50.55
C ALA A 234 -26.89 16.11 50.51
N ALA A 235 -27.35 16.52 49.32
CA ALA A 235 -28.26 17.66 49.16
C ALA A 235 -29.60 17.43 49.90
N ALA A 236 -30.19 16.24 49.73
CA ALA A 236 -31.45 15.88 50.39
C ALA A 236 -31.30 15.84 51.92
N ALA A 237 -30.20 15.28 52.43
CA ALA A 237 -29.91 15.23 53.86
C ALA A 237 -29.67 16.64 54.45
N PHE A 238 -28.88 17.49 53.77
CA PHE A 238 -28.55 18.84 54.24
C PHE A 238 -29.77 19.78 54.21
N THR A 239 -30.62 19.69 53.18
CA THR A 239 -31.80 20.57 53.03
C THR A 239 -33.08 20.03 53.65
N GLY A 240 -33.08 18.77 54.12
CA GLY A 240 -34.29 18.07 54.55
C GLY A 240 -35.29 17.76 53.43
N ASN A 241 -34.96 18.04 52.16
CA ASN A 241 -35.88 17.92 51.03
C ASN A 241 -35.38 16.95 49.95
N PRO A 242 -36.03 15.78 49.76
CA PRO A 242 -35.61 14.80 48.76
C PRO A 242 -35.73 15.31 47.31
N LEU A 243 -36.62 16.27 47.03
CA LEU A 243 -36.78 16.85 45.70
C LEU A 243 -35.54 17.65 45.26
N VAL A 244 -34.84 18.30 46.20
CA VAL A 244 -33.56 18.98 45.91
C VAL A 244 -32.49 17.97 45.50
N GLY A 245 -32.43 16.83 46.19
CA GLY A 245 -31.53 15.73 45.84
C GLY A 245 -31.78 15.16 44.45
N ILE A 246 -33.05 14.90 44.13
CA ILE A 246 -33.49 14.44 42.79
C ILE A 246 -33.13 15.50 41.73
N GLY A 247 -33.36 16.78 42.01
CA GLY A 247 -33.07 17.90 41.11
C GLY A 247 -31.60 18.09 40.75
N ILE A 248 -30.67 17.60 41.60
CA ILE A 248 -29.23 17.63 41.33
C ILE A 248 -28.78 16.31 40.68
N ALA A 249 -29.27 15.17 41.15
CA ALA A 249 -28.87 13.85 40.66
C ALA A 249 -29.32 13.61 39.21
N VAL A 250 -30.62 13.78 38.90
CA VAL A 250 -31.20 13.36 37.61
C VAL A 250 -30.59 14.10 36.42
N PRO A 251 -30.44 15.45 36.41
CA PRO A 251 -29.78 16.14 35.29
C PRO A 251 -28.32 15.69 35.11
N THR A 252 -27.62 15.37 36.21
CA THR A 252 -26.22 14.91 36.16
C THR A 252 -26.09 13.49 35.58
N ILE A 253 -27.02 12.58 35.87
CA ILE A 253 -27.09 11.24 35.26
C ILE A 253 -27.35 11.35 33.74
N VAL A 254 -28.25 12.24 33.33
CA VAL A 254 -28.54 12.50 31.91
C VAL A 254 -27.33 13.10 31.20
N ASN A 255 -26.66 14.08 31.83
CA ASN A 255 -25.41 14.66 31.35
C ASN A 255 -24.33 13.59 31.11
N ALA A 256 -24.14 12.68 32.07
CA ALA A 256 -23.21 11.57 31.95
C ALA A 256 -23.59 10.60 30.80
N THR A 257 -24.88 10.26 30.70
CA THR A 257 -25.42 9.34 29.69
C THR A 257 -25.23 9.89 28.27
N VAL A 258 -25.69 11.11 28.00
CA VAL A 258 -25.52 11.77 26.69
C VAL A 258 -24.04 12.09 26.43
N GLY A 259 -23.29 12.44 27.48
CA GLY A 259 -21.84 12.63 27.44
C GLY A 259 -21.07 11.39 26.96
N SER A 260 -21.51 10.19 27.36
CA SER A 260 -20.88 8.92 26.92
C SER A 260 -20.99 8.70 25.41
N ALA A 261 -22.15 8.99 24.83
CA ALA A 261 -22.38 8.89 23.39
C ALA A 261 -21.58 9.96 22.62
N ALA A 262 -21.51 11.17 23.17
CA ALA A 262 -20.75 12.27 22.58
C ALA A 262 -19.22 12.07 22.68
N GLU A 263 -18.73 11.44 23.77
CA GLU A 263 -17.34 11.01 23.92
C GLU A 263 -16.97 9.95 22.86
N ARG A 264 -17.78 8.90 22.68
CA ARG A 264 -17.54 7.90 21.62
C ARG A 264 -17.57 8.51 20.22
N GLN A 265 -18.44 9.49 19.97
CA GLN A 265 -18.46 10.24 18.70
C GLN A 265 -17.14 10.99 18.48
N LEU A 266 -16.69 11.76 19.47
CA LEU A 266 -15.44 12.51 19.42
C LEU A 266 -14.23 11.59 19.22
N ASP A 267 -14.16 10.45 19.90
CA ASP A 267 -13.04 9.51 19.76
C ASP A 267 -12.96 8.90 18.36
N GLY A 268 -14.08 8.79 17.64
CA GLY A 268 -14.07 8.42 16.22
C GLY A 268 -13.42 9.49 15.33
N GLN A 269 -13.78 10.75 15.58
CA GLN A 269 -13.18 11.89 14.88
C GLN A 269 -11.71 12.08 15.23
N LYS A 270 -11.29 11.71 16.46
CA LYS A 270 -9.87 11.65 16.85
C LYS A 270 -9.14 10.52 16.11
N ALA A 271 -9.79 9.37 15.90
CA ALA A 271 -9.17 8.26 15.17
C ALA A 271 -8.91 8.60 13.69
N SER A 272 -9.86 9.25 13.00
CA SER A 272 -9.65 9.68 11.61
C SER A 272 -8.55 10.73 11.49
N GLY A 273 -8.51 11.74 12.37
CA GLY A 273 -7.46 12.77 12.37
C GLY A 273 -6.06 12.27 12.74
N ARG A 274 -5.93 11.13 13.44
CA ARG A 274 -4.63 10.57 13.83
C ARG A 274 -3.90 9.85 12.69
N LYS A 275 -4.61 9.13 11.81
CA LYS A 275 -3.98 8.33 10.75
C LYS A 275 -3.05 9.16 9.84
N PRO A 276 -3.45 10.33 9.29
CA PRO A 276 -2.56 11.13 8.45
C PRO A 276 -1.29 11.59 9.18
N ALA A 277 -1.40 11.99 10.45
CA ALA A 277 -0.25 12.43 11.24
C ALA A 277 0.77 11.30 11.47
N TYR A 278 0.31 10.09 11.82
CA TYR A 278 1.19 8.93 11.93
C TYR A 278 1.81 8.53 10.60
N ASN A 279 1.08 8.63 9.49
CA ASN A 279 1.61 8.33 8.15
C ASN A 279 2.67 9.36 7.71
N ALA A 280 2.47 10.65 7.98
CA ALA A 280 3.45 11.68 7.67
C ALA A 280 4.76 11.50 8.47
N GLU A 281 4.66 11.17 9.77
CA GLU A 281 5.84 10.85 10.57
C GLU A 281 6.49 9.52 10.19
N ARG A 282 5.71 8.53 9.75
CA ARG A 282 6.24 7.28 9.18
C ARG A 282 7.08 7.56 7.93
N LYS A 283 6.55 8.32 6.97
CA LYS A 283 7.29 8.72 5.76
C LYS A 283 8.56 9.54 6.09
N GLN A 284 8.51 10.41 7.09
CA GLN A 284 9.72 11.13 7.54
C GLN A 284 10.77 10.19 8.13
N ARG A 285 10.38 9.15 8.89
CA ARG A 285 11.31 8.13 9.40
C ARG A 285 11.87 7.21 8.32
N GLU A 286 11.06 6.81 7.34
CA GLU A 286 11.50 6.04 6.16
C GLU A 286 12.46 6.84 5.26
N TYR A 287 12.40 8.18 5.35
CA TYR A 287 13.38 9.08 4.74
C TYR A 287 14.65 9.19 5.59
N ASP A 288 14.53 9.50 6.89
CA ASP A 288 15.67 9.74 7.79
C ASP A 288 16.46 8.43 8.09
N HIS A 289 15.83 7.26 7.99
CA HIS A 289 16.44 5.94 8.17
C HIS A 289 15.98 4.99 7.03
N PRO A 290 16.64 5.01 5.87
CA PRO A 290 16.16 4.31 4.69
C PRO A 290 16.39 2.79 4.69
N GLY A 291 17.24 2.24 5.57
CA GLY A 291 17.53 0.79 5.63
C GLY A 291 18.01 0.22 4.27
N LEU A 292 17.57 -1.00 3.92
CA LEU A 292 17.82 -1.62 2.60
C LEU A 292 17.41 -0.74 1.42
N LEU A 293 16.32 0.02 1.60
CA LEU A 293 15.78 0.96 0.62
C LEU A 293 16.84 2.04 0.26
N GLY A 294 17.77 2.34 1.17
CA GLY A 294 18.89 3.28 0.96
C GLY A 294 20.07 2.72 0.17
N LEU A 295 20.12 1.41 -0.08
CA LEU A 295 21.15 0.76 -0.91
C LEU A 295 20.78 0.72 -2.40
N LEU A 296 19.53 1.03 -2.75
CA LEU A 296 19.08 1.11 -4.13
C LEU A 296 19.82 2.25 -4.85
N ASP A 297 20.56 1.92 -5.90
CA ASP A 297 21.12 2.93 -6.80
C ASP A 297 19.98 3.73 -7.44
N GLY A 298 19.95 5.04 -7.23
CA GLY A 298 18.85 5.89 -7.68
C GLY A 298 19.03 7.36 -7.36
N ALA A 299 18.11 8.17 -7.88
CA ALA A 299 18.11 9.61 -7.64
C ALA A 299 17.91 9.93 -6.14
N GLU A 300 18.60 10.96 -5.64
CA GLU A 300 18.48 11.38 -4.23
C GLU A 300 17.00 11.57 -3.85
N ARG A 301 16.63 10.96 -2.70
CA ARG A 301 15.28 10.96 -2.16
C ARG A 301 14.84 12.38 -1.86
N THR A 302 13.60 12.72 -2.20
CA THR A 302 13.02 14.01 -1.79
C THR A 302 12.53 13.93 -0.35
N ARG A 303 12.98 14.86 0.50
CA ARG A 303 12.48 14.95 1.88
C ARG A 303 10.97 15.18 1.85
N PRO A 304 10.15 14.34 2.52
CA PRO A 304 8.71 14.56 2.53
C PRO A 304 8.41 15.93 3.16
N GLN A 305 7.47 16.67 2.58
CA GLN A 305 7.13 18.00 3.09
C GLN A 305 6.73 17.89 4.57
N ALA A 306 7.28 18.77 5.41
CA ALA A 306 6.99 18.82 6.83
C ALA A 306 5.54 19.25 7.09
N VAL A 307 4.60 18.29 7.00
CA VAL A 307 3.17 18.59 7.08
C VAL A 307 2.86 19.13 8.47
N LYS A 308 2.54 20.42 8.56
CA LYS A 308 1.89 21.04 9.72
C LYS A 308 0.44 20.56 9.81
N MET A 309 0.27 19.26 10.01
CA MET A 309 -1.02 18.63 10.25
C MET A 309 -1.73 19.37 11.40
N PRO A 310 -3.05 19.62 11.32
CA PRO A 310 -3.82 19.98 12.50
C PRO A 310 -3.80 18.79 13.47
N ARG A 311 -2.82 18.77 14.38
CA ARG A 311 -2.55 17.69 15.37
C ARG A 311 -3.67 17.47 16.40
N ALA A 312 -4.82 18.11 16.21
CA ALA A 312 -6.01 17.94 17.02
C ALA A 312 -7.24 17.98 16.14
N THR A 313 -8.26 17.21 16.52
CA THR A 313 -9.62 17.35 16.01
C THR A 313 -10.06 18.82 16.06
N ALA A 314 -10.80 19.24 15.03
CA ALA A 314 -11.36 20.58 14.95
C ALA A 314 -12.09 20.95 16.25
N TRP A 315 -11.94 22.19 16.71
CA TRP A 315 -12.52 22.64 17.99
C TRP A 315 -14.02 22.36 18.09
N ARG A 316 -14.74 22.53 16.97
CA ARG A 316 -16.16 22.18 16.82
C ARG A 316 -16.50 20.78 17.35
N ASN A 317 -15.61 19.80 17.21
CA ASN A 317 -15.85 18.43 17.68
C ASN A 317 -15.81 18.32 19.21
N TYR A 318 -14.86 19.01 19.86
CA TYR A 318 -14.86 19.14 21.33
C TYR A 318 -16.08 19.95 21.78
N LEU A 319 -16.39 21.05 21.11
CA LEU A 319 -17.56 21.87 21.43
C LEU A 319 -18.87 21.06 21.36
N VAL A 320 -19.07 20.26 20.30
CA VAL A 320 -20.23 19.35 20.15
C VAL A 320 -20.28 18.31 21.28
N ARG A 321 -19.13 17.79 21.74
CA ARG A 321 -19.08 16.88 22.90
C ARG A 321 -19.65 17.50 24.17
N TYR A 322 -19.45 18.80 24.39
CA TYR A 322 -19.87 19.49 25.60
C TYR A 322 -21.24 20.18 25.47
N ILE A 323 -21.62 20.63 24.27
CA ILE A 323 -22.95 21.22 24.01
C ILE A 323 -24.07 20.17 24.09
N LYS A 324 -23.93 19.00 23.45
CA LYS A 324 -25.02 18.00 23.42
C LYS A 324 -25.48 17.56 24.82
N PRO A 325 -24.58 17.21 25.77
CA PRO A 325 -24.97 16.84 27.12
C PRO A 325 -25.54 18.01 27.92
N THR A 326 -24.98 19.22 27.73
CA THR A 326 -25.48 20.45 28.36
C THR A 326 -26.92 20.75 27.95
N LEU A 327 -27.25 20.67 26.65
CA LEU A 327 -28.62 20.88 26.17
C LEU A 327 -29.59 19.85 26.72
N ALA A 328 -29.20 18.57 26.78
CA ALA A 328 -30.01 17.52 27.41
C ALA A 328 -30.22 17.76 28.91
N THR A 329 -29.17 18.22 29.61
CA THR A 329 -29.22 18.59 31.04
C THR A 329 -30.18 19.76 31.26
N ALA A 330 -30.08 20.80 30.45
CA ALA A 330 -30.95 21.98 30.53
C ALA A 330 -32.41 21.65 30.22
N ALA A 331 -32.68 20.78 29.24
CA ALA A 331 -34.02 20.31 28.93
C ALA A 331 -34.64 19.53 30.12
N VAL A 332 -33.88 18.65 30.76
CA VAL A 332 -34.35 17.87 31.92
C VAL A 332 -34.52 18.77 33.16
N ALA A 333 -33.60 19.70 33.41
CA ALA A 333 -33.75 20.69 34.48
C ALA A 333 -34.99 21.59 34.25
N GLY A 334 -35.23 22.02 33.01
CA GLY A 334 -36.44 22.75 32.63
C GLY A 334 -37.71 21.93 32.84
N ALA A 335 -37.71 20.65 32.48
CA ALA A 335 -38.84 19.74 32.70
C ALA A 335 -39.12 19.46 34.19
N LEU A 336 -38.09 19.48 35.06
CA LEU A 336 -38.25 19.32 36.51
C LEU A 336 -38.72 20.61 37.21
N THR A 337 -38.48 21.79 36.63
CA THR A 337 -38.79 23.08 37.26
C THR A 337 -40.28 23.27 37.59
N PRO A 338 -41.26 22.91 36.73
CA PRO A 338 -42.69 22.93 37.05
C PRO A 338 -43.11 22.07 38.25
N PHE A 339 -42.31 21.07 38.63
CA PHE A 339 -42.57 20.19 39.78
C PHE A 339 -41.97 20.73 41.09
N GLY A 340 -41.65 22.03 41.15
CA GLY A 340 -41.07 22.68 42.33
C GLY A 340 -39.58 22.36 42.57
N VAL A 341 -38.89 21.81 41.56
CA VAL A 341 -37.48 21.40 41.66
C VAL A 341 -36.57 22.50 41.11
N PRO A 342 -35.76 23.20 41.92
CA PRO A 342 -34.94 24.33 41.47
C PRO A 342 -33.67 23.88 40.71
N ALA A 343 -33.85 23.32 39.52
CA ALA A 343 -32.77 22.73 38.72
C ALA A 343 -32.11 23.70 37.71
N LEU A 344 -32.70 24.87 37.44
CA LEU A 344 -32.18 25.82 36.44
C LEU A 344 -30.78 26.37 36.77
N SER A 345 -30.48 26.60 38.06
CA SER A 345 -29.16 27.06 38.52
C SER A 345 -28.07 26.03 38.25
N SER A 346 -28.34 24.74 38.51
CA SER A 346 -27.38 23.65 38.24
C SER A 346 -27.13 23.48 36.74
N ALA A 347 -28.16 23.65 35.90
CA ALA A 347 -28.00 23.64 34.44
C ALA A 347 -27.10 24.77 33.92
N MET A 348 -27.23 26.00 34.46
CA MET A 348 -26.36 27.13 34.11
C MET A 348 -24.90 26.90 34.51
N VAL A 349 -24.64 26.36 35.71
CA VAL A 349 -23.28 26.02 36.18
C VAL A 349 -22.67 24.89 35.33
N ILE A 350 -23.48 23.89 34.95
CA ILE A 350 -23.03 22.83 34.03
C ILE A 350 -22.65 23.44 32.67
N ALA A 351 -23.48 24.33 32.13
CA ALA A 351 -23.26 24.98 30.84
C ALA A 351 -22.00 25.87 30.79
N SER A 352 -21.77 26.71 31.80
CA SER A 352 -20.55 27.53 31.87
C SER A 352 -19.30 26.66 32.00
N SER A 353 -19.36 25.59 32.81
CA SER A 353 -18.25 24.63 32.95
C SER A 353 -17.96 23.88 31.64
N ALA A 354 -18.96 23.69 30.77
CA ALA A 354 -18.86 22.91 29.54
C ALA A 354 -17.93 23.58 28.51
N LEU A 355 -17.98 24.90 28.38
CA LEU A 355 -17.07 25.67 27.52
C LEU A 355 -15.62 25.56 27.99
N ALA A 356 -15.37 25.81 29.29
CA ALA A 356 -14.04 25.71 29.89
C ALA A 356 -13.44 24.30 29.76
N LYS A 357 -14.24 23.26 30.03
CA LYS A 357 -13.84 21.85 29.85
C LYS A 357 -13.52 21.54 28.38
N SER A 358 -14.26 22.08 27.42
CA SER A 358 -13.99 21.85 25.98
C SER A 358 -12.64 22.40 25.52
N LEU A 359 -12.23 23.56 26.04
CA LEU A 359 -10.94 24.17 25.74
C LEU A 359 -9.79 23.45 26.47
N ALA A 360 -9.97 23.17 27.76
CA ALA A 360 -8.98 22.45 28.56
C ALA A 360 -8.69 21.06 27.99
N GLU A 361 -9.73 20.28 27.66
CA GLU A 361 -9.56 18.95 27.08
C GLU A 361 -8.88 19.00 25.71
N ARG A 362 -9.26 19.95 24.83
CA ARG A 362 -8.58 20.12 23.53
C ARG A 362 -7.08 20.39 23.71
N LEU A 363 -6.70 21.25 24.65
CA LEU A 363 -5.30 21.55 24.93
C LEU A 363 -4.55 20.32 25.48
N VAL A 364 -5.16 19.59 26.42
CA VAL A 364 -4.59 18.35 26.98
C VAL A 364 -4.42 17.28 25.91
N ASP A 365 -5.43 17.00 25.09
CA ASP A 365 -5.35 16.00 24.02
C ASP A 365 -4.36 16.39 22.92
N THR A 366 -4.24 17.69 22.59
CA THR A 366 -3.21 18.18 21.65
C THR A 366 -1.82 17.89 22.19
N LYS A 367 -1.54 18.27 23.45
CA LYS A 367 -0.23 18.03 24.08
C LYS A 367 0.07 16.55 24.24
N LYS A 368 -0.93 15.76 24.65
CA LYS A 368 -0.84 14.30 24.78
C LYS A 368 -0.54 13.63 23.44
N LEU A 369 -1.11 14.09 22.32
CA LEU A 369 -0.71 13.59 21.01
C LEU A 369 0.73 13.98 20.67
N GLU A 370 1.15 15.23 20.90
CA GLU A 370 2.54 15.66 20.65
C GLU A 370 3.57 14.85 21.47
N PHE A 371 3.29 14.57 22.74
CA PHE A 371 4.15 13.71 23.57
C PHE A 371 4.19 12.27 23.06
N ARG A 372 3.05 11.69 22.66
CA ARG A 372 2.99 10.34 22.08
C ARG A 372 3.74 10.23 20.77
N LEU A 373 3.57 11.20 19.87
CA LEU A 373 4.26 11.25 18.58
C LEU A 373 5.78 11.32 18.78
N ARG A 374 6.27 12.28 19.59
CA ARG A 374 7.70 12.38 19.95
C ARG A 374 8.26 11.11 20.59
N ARG A 375 7.48 10.44 21.44
CA ARG A 375 7.90 9.20 22.10
C ARG A 375 7.96 8.03 21.12
N ILE A 376 6.97 7.89 20.24
CA ILE A 376 6.96 6.91 19.17
C ILE A 376 8.15 7.16 18.25
N ASP A 377 8.37 8.40 17.83
CA ASP A 377 9.51 8.82 17.01
C ASP A 377 10.85 8.46 17.67
N ALA A 378 11.05 8.77 18.95
CA ALA A 378 12.26 8.34 19.68
C ALA A 378 12.43 6.82 19.74
N THR A 379 11.35 6.05 19.97
CA THR A 379 11.44 4.58 19.98
C THR A 379 11.67 3.97 18.60
N GLU A 380 11.12 4.57 17.54
CA GLU A 380 11.34 4.11 16.16
C GLU A 380 12.74 4.47 15.69
N ARG A 381 13.28 5.64 16.01
CA ARG A 381 14.67 6.00 15.69
C ARG A 381 15.65 5.05 16.33
N LEU A 382 15.51 4.78 17.64
CA LEU A 382 16.35 3.81 18.35
C LEU A 382 16.30 2.40 17.72
N ARG A 383 15.12 1.99 17.26
CA ARG A 383 14.88 0.70 16.57
C ARG A 383 15.48 0.67 15.17
N LEU A 384 15.31 1.75 14.39
CA LEU A 384 15.84 1.86 13.03
C LEU A 384 17.36 2.07 13.03
N SER A 385 17.95 2.57 14.11
CA SER A 385 19.39 2.60 14.37
C SER A 385 19.94 1.34 15.03
N ASP A 386 19.10 0.33 15.34
CA ASP A 386 19.53 -0.87 16.05
C ASP A 386 20.32 -1.79 15.10
N PRO A 387 21.62 -2.04 15.33
CA PRO A 387 22.41 -2.91 14.47
C PRO A 387 22.00 -4.39 14.61
N GLU A 388 21.32 -4.79 15.70
CA GLU A 388 20.81 -6.16 15.86
C GLU A 388 19.54 -6.42 15.04
N LEU A 389 18.91 -5.40 14.47
CA LEU A 389 17.71 -5.57 13.66
C LEU A 389 18.07 -6.23 12.32
N TYR A 390 17.47 -7.39 12.00
CA TYR A 390 17.85 -8.24 10.86
C TYR A 390 17.91 -7.52 9.49
N VAL A 391 17.00 -6.58 9.23
CA VAL A 391 17.00 -5.74 8.02
C VAL A 391 18.23 -4.81 7.96
N ASN A 392 18.71 -4.31 9.10
CA ASN A 392 19.93 -3.51 9.19
C ASN A 392 21.17 -4.41 9.03
N GLN A 393 21.19 -5.59 9.65
CA GLN A 393 22.25 -6.59 9.46
C GLN A 393 22.39 -6.99 7.97
N LEU A 394 21.26 -7.22 7.28
CA LEU A 394 21.23 -7.43 5.83
C LEU A 394 21.82 -6.24 5.07
N ALA A 395 21.44 -5.01 5.42
CA ALA A 395 21.96 -3.81 4.75
C ALA A 395 23.49 -3.68 4.91
N THR A 396 24.02 -4.00 6.11
CA THR A 396 25.46 -4.06 6.36
C THR A 396 26.14 -5.15 5.53
N GLU A 397 25.59 -6.37 5.49
CA GLU A 397 26.12 -7.48 4.68
C GLU A 397 26.12 -7.14 3.17
N PHE A 398 25.05 -6.54 2.65
CA PHE A 398 24.99 -6.06 1.25
C PHE A 398 26.05 -4.99 0.95
N SER A 399 26.28 -4.06 1.88
CA SER A 399 27.31 -3.02 1.75
C SER A 399 28.72 -3.63 1.81
N GLU A 400 28.95 -4.60 2.69
CA GLU A 400 30.22 -5.33 2.81
C GLU A 400 30.51 -6.13 1.53
N LEU A 401 29.54 -6.90 1.02
CA LEU A 401 29.67 -7.65 -0.24
C LEU A 401 29.94 -6.73 -1.44
N ARG A 402 29.27 -5.56 -1.52
CA ARG A 402 29.55 -4.54 -2.55
C ARG A 402 30.99 -4.05 -2.46
N ALA A 403 31.44 -3.63 -1.26
CA ALA A 403 32.80 -3.15 -1.03
C ALA A 403 33.88 -4.21 -1.29
N ARG A 404 33.60 -5.50 -1.02
CA ARG A 404 34.50 -6.62 -1.37
C ARG A 404 34.65 -6.76 -2.88
N LEU A 405 33.55 -6.78 -3.63
CA LEU A 405 33.58 -6.79 -5.09
C LEU A 405 34.27 -5.54 -5.68
N ASP A 406 34.06 -4.36 -5.10
CA ASP A 406 34.79 -3.13 -5.47
C ASP A 406 36.31 -3.29 -5.34
N ARG A 407 36.79 -3.93 -4.25
CA ARG A 407 38.22 -4.23 -4.06
C ARG A 407 38.76 -5.26 -5.05
N VAL A 408 37.96 -6.28 -5.39
CA VAL A 408 38.33 -7.26 -6.42
C VAL A 408 38.46 -6.60 -7.79
N VAL A 409 37.51 -5.75 -8.19
CA VAL A 409 37.61 -4.95 -9.43
C VAL A 409 38.87 -4.09 -9.43
N ALA A 410 39.14 -3.36 -8.34
CA ALA A 410 40.33 -2.51 -8.22
C ALA A 410 41.65 -3.28 -8.24
N SER A 411 41.65 -4.58 -7.89
CA SER A 411 42.84 -5.45 -8.00
C SER A 411 43.13 -5.91 -9.42
N LEU A 412 42.11 -5.99 -10.27
CA LEU A 412 42.22 -6.42 -11.68
C LEU A 412 42.67 -5.29 -12.61
N ASP A 413 42.36 -4.03 -12.27
CA ASP A 413 42.88 -2.85 -12.99
C ASP A 413 43.83 -2.02 -12.09
N PRO A 414 45.12 -2.37 -12.03
CA PRO A 414 46.12 -1.59 -11.29
C PRO A 414 46.42 -0.21 -11.91
N GLY A 415 45.86 0.12 -13.08
CA GLY A 415 45.93 1.44 -13.70
C GLY A 415 44.81 2.38 -13.27
N ALA A 416 43.66 1.85 -12.84
CA ALA A 416 42.56 2.63 -12.29
C ALA A 416 43.02 3.30 -10.98
N ARG A 417 42.94 4.65 -10.93
CA ARG A 417 43.05 5.36 -9.66
C ARG A 417 41.97 4.80 -8.71
N PRO A 418 42.32 4.44 -7.46
CA PRO A 418 41.32 3.99 -6.51
C PRO A 418 40.26 5.07 -6.39
N ALA A 419 39.01 4.73 -6.76
CA ALA A 419 37.88 5.58 -6.49
C ALA A 419 37.89 5.84 -4.98
N VAL A 420 37.94 7.12 -4.59
CA VAL A 420 37.91 7.50 -3.17
C VAL A 420 36.70 6.80 -2.57
N PRO A 421 36.87 5.90 -1.57
CA PRO A 421 35.74 5.16 -1.04
C PRO A 421 34.71 6.18 -0.58
N ALA A 422 33.49 6.08 -1.12
CA ALA A 422 32.40 6.94 -0.72
C ALA A 422 32.32 6.87 0.79
N VAL A 423 32.51 8.02 1.45
CA VAL A 423 32.53 8.11 2.93
C VAL A 423 31.31 7.34 3.42
N PRO A 424 31.47 6.31 4.27
CA PRO A 424 30.36 5.46 4.67
C PRO A 424 29.26 6.37 5.19
N ALA A 425 28.11 6.34 4.51
CA ALA A 425 27.05 7.31 4.74
C ALA A 425 26.73 7.34 6.24
N ASP A 426 26.97 8.49 6.88
CA ASP A 426 27.04 8.65 8.35
C ASP A 426 25.94 7.81 9.01
N VAL A 427 26.33 6.67 9.61
CA VAL A 427 25.39 5.82 10.35
C VAL A 427 24.90 6.71 11.49
N PRO A 428 23.62 7.14 11.48
CA PRO A 428 23.22 8.34 12.19
C PRO A 428 23.42 8.14 13.69
N GLY A 429 24.43 8.80 14.24
CA GLY A 429 24.93 8.58 15.59
C GLY A 429 23.82 8.64 16.63
N SER A 430 23.86 7.71 17.58
CA SER A 430 22.83 7.58 18.61
C SER A 430 22.61 8.92 19.33
N PRO A 431 21.36 9.44 19.37
CA PRO A 431 21.12 10.76 19.94
C PRO A 431 21.40 10.74 21.45
N PRO A 432 21.98 11.83 22.01
CA PRO A 432 22.40 11.86 23.41
C PRO A 432 21.21 11.66 24.36
N TYR A 433 21.41 10.83 25.38
CA TYR A 433 20.44 10.44 26.42
C TYR A 433 19.70 11.63 27.08
N GLN A 434 20.26 12.84 27.02
CA GLN A 434 19.69 14.07 27.59
C GLN A 434 18.35 14.49 26.97
N VAL A 435 18.02 14.05 25.74
CA VAL A 435 16.72 14.34 25.10
C VAL A 435 15.54 13.74 25.88
N GLY A 436 15.76 12.67 26.65
CA GLY A 436 14.74 12.08 27.53
C GLY A 436 14.40 12.92 28.77
N LEU A 437 15.34 13.74 29.25
CA LEU A 437 15.19 14.54 30.48
C LEU A 437 14.52 15.90 30.22
N ALA A 438 14.84 16.55 29.10
CA ALA A 438 14.22 17.83 28.72
C ALA A 438 12.69 17.72 28.49
N ALA A 439 12.18 16.53 28.17
CA ALA A 439 10.74 16.28 28.04
C ALA A 439 9.99 16.21 29.38
N GLN A 440 10.69 15.99 30.51
CA GLN A 440 10.06 15.84 31.83
C GLN A 440 9.80 17.18 32.56
N LEU A 441 10.56 18.23 32.23
CA LEU A 441 10.63 19.49 32.99
C LEU A 441 9.82 20.68 32.45
N ILE A 442 8.71 20.45 31.72
CA ILE A 442 7.90 21.56 31.16
C ILE A 442 6.59 21.78 31.93
N GLU A 443 6.55 22.87 32.70
CA GLU A 443 5.47 23.33 33.60
C GLU A 443 4.23 23.92 32.88
N ASN A 444 4.15 23.85 31.54
CA ASN A 444 3.25 24.72 30.78
C ASN A 444 1.74 24.42 30.89
N VAL A 445 1.27 23.38 31.60
CA VAL A 445 -0.18 23.12 31.73
C VAL A 445 -0.84 24.15 32.66
N SER A 446 -0.22 24.47 33.80
CA SER A 446 -0.68 25.52 34.72
C SER A 446 -0.58 26.91 34.09
N GLY A 447 0.52 27.20 33.37
CA GLY A 447 0.73 28.45 32.65
C GLY A 447 -0.24 28.66 31.48
N SER A 448 -0.74 27.58 30.87
CA SER A 448 -1.76 27.62 29.80
C SER A 448 -3.16 27.84 30.35
N ALA A 449 -3.52 27.17 31.45
CA ALA A 449 -4.79 27.39 32.15
C ALA A 449 -4.89 28.83 32.67
N ARG A 450 -3.83 29.37 33.28
CA ARG A 450 -3.76 30.79 33.67
C ARG A 450 -3.96 31.73 32.48
N ARG A 451 -3.26 31.55 31.36
CA ARG A 451 -3.40 32.41 30.18
C ARG A 451 -4.76 32.31 29.46
N ALA A 452 -5.44 31.17 29.56
CA ALA A 452 -6.78 30.99 28.98
C ALA A 452 -7.90 31.59 29.84
N LEU A 453 -7.72 31.64 31.17
CA LEU A 453 -8.69 32.22 32.11
C LEU A 453 -8.45 33.72 32.38
N LEU A 454 -7.18 34.14 32.49
CA LEU A 454 -6.75 35.52 32.72
C LEU A 454 -6.33 36.15 31.39
N GLY A 455 -7.23 36.14 30.40
CA GLY A 455 -6.94 36.59 29.03
C GLY A 455 -6.22 37.93 29.01
N GLY A 456 -5.11 38.02 28.27
CA GLY A 456 -4.07 39.06 28.37
C GLY A 456 -4.44 40.49 27.95
N LYS A 457 -5.71 40.89 28.10
CA LYS A 457 -6.18 42.27 28.10
C LYS A 457 -7.14 42.45 29.26
N SER A 458 -6.73 43.24 30.25
CA SER A 458 -7.56 43.66 31.38
C SER A 458 -8.67 44.60 30.92
N ALA A 459 -9.75 44.04 30.40
CA ALA A 459 -11.03 44.73 30.36
C ALA A 459 -11.54 44.90 31.80
N SER A 460 -12.11 46.05 32.12
CA SER A 460 -12.69 46.36 33.43
C SER A 460 -13.99 45.56 33.65
N ALA A 461 -13.86 44.28 33.97
CA ALA A 461 -14.96 43.47 34.45
C ALA A 461 -15.34 43.91 35.87
N ASP A 462 -16.64 44.03 36.11
CA ASP A 462 -17.19 44.35 37.44
C ASP A 462 -16.66 43.33 38.48
N PRO A 463 -16.01 43.79 39.57
CA PRO A 463 -15.41 42.89 40.55
C PRO A 463 -16.45 41.96 41.19
N THR A 464 -17.73 42.37 41.30
CA THR A 464 -18.80 41.54 41.86
C THR A 464 -19.16 40.36 40.96
N ALA A 465 -19.22 40.59 39.64
CA ALA A 465 -19.44 39.55 38.66
C ALA A 465 -18.25 38.57 38.61
N LEU A 466 -17.02 39.08 38.68
CA LEU A 466 -15.81 38.25 38.76
C LEU A 466 -15.80 37.41 40.05
N GLN A 467 -16.17 37.99 41.19
CA GLN A 467 -16.20 37.33 42.50
C GLN A 467 -17.25 36.22 42.54
N SER A 468 -18.47 36.45 42.03
CA SER A 468 -19.50 35.40 41.93
C SER A 468 -19.11 34.26 40.98
N LEU A 469 -18.39 34.58 39.89
CA LEU A 469 -17.88 33.57 38.96
C LEU A 469 -16.71 32.79 39.56
N LEU A 470 -15.83 33.45 40.34
CA LEU A 470 -14.72 32.80 41.04
C LEU A 470 -15.18 31.93 42.22
N SER A 471 -16.21 32.32 42.97
CA SER A 471 -16.78 31.45 44.02
C SER A 471 -17.52 30.25 43.42
N ALA A 472 -18.30 30.44 42.34
CA ALA A 472 -19.04 29.37 41.69
C ALA A 472 -18.16 28.41 40.85
N ALA A 473 -17.10 28.90 40.20
CA ALA A 473 -16.26 28.11 39.29
C ALA A 473 -14.87 27.77 39.86
N GLY A 474 -14.39 28.49 40.87
CA GLY A 474 -13.05 28.34 41.45
C GLY A 474 -12.71 26.92 41.94
N PRO A 475 -13.61 26.23 42.69
CA PRO A 475 -13.36 24.85 43.10
C PRO A 475 -13.23 23.91 41.89
N GLY A 476 -14.05 24.14 40.86
CA GLY A 476 -14.00 23.40 39.60
C GLY A 476 -12.73 23.65 38.78
N VAL A 477 -12.20 24.87 38.78
CA VAL A 477 -10.94 25.21 38.10
C VAL A 477 -9.75 24.58 38.80
N LEU A 478 -9.65 24.68 40.13
CA LEU A 478 -8.52 24.10 40.86
C LEU A 478 -8.55 22.57 40.83
N GLY A 479 -9.74 21.97 41.00
CA GLY A 479 -9.97 20.54 40.83
C GLY A 479 -9.67 20.04 39.41
N ALA A 480 -9.87 20.87 38.37
CA ALA A 480 -9.44 20.55 37.01
C ALA A 480 -7.91 20.61 36.83
N VAL A 481 -7.23 21.55 37.50
CA VAL A 481 -5.75 21.66 37.46
C VAL A 481 -5.09 20.49 38.20
N THR A 482 -5.55 20.15 39.41
CA THR A 482 -5.04 18.99 40.16
C THR A 482 -5.43 17.67 39.49
N GLY A 483 -6.65 17.59 38.93
CA GLY A 483 -7.10 16.49 38.08
C GLY A 483 -6.19 16.30 36.86
N ALA A 484 -5.76 17.38 36.20
CA ALA A 484 -4.80 17.30 35.10
C ALA A 484 -3.40 16.83 35.54
N MET A 485 -2.97 17.13 36.77
CA MET A 485 -1.75 16.54 37.35
C MET A 485 -1.92 15.03 37.63
N GLY A 486 -3.07 14.63 38.17
CA GLY A 486 -3.44 13.21 38.35
C GLY A 486 -3.50 12.45 37.03
N ASP A 487 -4.07 13.06 35.99
CA ASP A 487 -4.09 12.52 34.63
C ASP A 487 -2.67 12.42 34.04
N LYS A 488 -1.79 13.41 34.24
CA LYS A 488 -0.36 13.33 33.83
C LYS A 488 0.35 12.17 34.54
N TYR A 489 0.16 12.00 35.85
CA TYR A 489 0.73 10.88 36.60
C TYR A 489 0.22 9.53 36.10
N PHE A 490 -1.09 9.41 35.88
CA PHE A 490 -1.71 8.21 35.33
C PHE A 490 -1.16 7.86 33.95
N LEU A 491 -1.08 8.83 33.03
CA LEU A 491 -0.57 8.63 31.68
C LEU A 491 0.89 8.16 31.69
N ASN A 492 1.75 8.75 32.53
CA ASN A 492 3.13 8.29 32.66
C ASN A 492 3.23 6.82 33.12
N ARG A 493 2.29 6.31 33.93
CA ARG A 493 2.27 4.90 34.37
C ARG A 493 1.62 3.96 33.34
N ASP A 494 0.50 4.36 32.77
CA ASP A 494 -0.29 3.55 31.83
C ASP A 494 0.38 3.45 30.44
N GLU A 495 1.01 4.52 29.97
CA GLU A 495 1.73 4.50 28.69
C GLU A 495 3.08 3.79 28.77
N VAL A 496 3.71 3.66 29.95
CA VAL A 496 4.89 2.79 30.13
C VAL A 496 4.48 1.32 30.02
N ALA A 497 3.43 0.90 30.73
CA ALA A 497 2.92 -0.47 30.64
C ALA A 497 2.46 -0.82 29.21
N ARG A 498 1.72 0.09 28.55
CA ARG A 498 1.24 -0.12 27.19
C ARG A 498 2.38 -0.19 26.16
N ASP A 499 3.40 0.64 26.29
CA ASP A 499 4.50 0.63 25.31
C ASP A 499 5.46 -0.53 25.53
N ALA A 500 5.69 -1.00 26.75
CA ALA A 500 6.37 -2.27 27.00
C ALA A 500 5.64 -3.44 26.32
N SER A 501 4.30 -3.46 26.40
CA SER A 501 3.46 -4.46 25.74
C SER A 501 3.55 -4.38 24.21
N LYS A 502 3.55 -3.17 23.63
CA LYS A 502 3.75 -2.97 22.18
C LYS A 502 5.16 -3.31 21.71
N GLN A 503 6.19 -2.98 22.48
CA GLN A 503 7.58 -3.33 22.17
C GLN A 503 7.76 -4.85 22.14
N TRP A 504 7.11 -5.56 23.07
CA TRP A 504 7.02 -7.02 23.01
C TRP A 504 6.34 -7.52 21.74
N SER A 505 5.15 -7.00 21.40
CA SER A 505 4.41 -7.39 20.19
C SER A 505 5.24 -7.14 18.92
N ARG A 506 5.95 -6.01 18.84
CA ARG A 506 6.81 -5.67 17.69
C ARG A 506 8.03 -6.57 17.58
N ARG A 507 8.76 -6.81 18.67
CA ARG A 507 9.90 -7.75 18.66
C ARG A 507 9.49 -9.15 18.22
N HIS A 508 8.26 -9.56 18.52
CA HIS A 508 7.71 -10.83 18.05
C HIS A 508 7.40 -10.81 16.54
N GLN A 509 6.84 -9.71 16.02
CA GLN A 509 6.63 -9.52 14.57
C GLN A 509 7.96 -9.40 13.81
N GLU A 510 8.94 -8.69 14.36
CA GLU A 510 10.29 -8.54 13.80
C GLU A 510 11.03 -9.88 13.75
N ALA A 511 10.92 -10.71 14.79
CA ALA A 511 11.44 -12.07 14.80
C ALA A 511 10.80 -12.96 13.72
N ALA A 512 9.47 -12.89 13.58
CA ALA A 512 8.74 -13.63 12.54
C ALA A 512 9.11 -13.16 11.12
N GLN A 513 9.26 -11.84 10.92
CA GLN A 513 9.70 -11.24 9.66
C GLN A 513 11.15 -11.58 9.33
N ALA A 514 12.06 -11.56 10.32
CA ALA A 514 13.45 -11.99 10.17
C ALA A 514 13.54 -13.47 9.78
N ALA A 515 12.79 -14.36 10.44
CA ALA A 515 12.74 -15.78 10.10
C ALA A 515 12.16 -16.03 8.70
N ALA A 516 11.14 -15.27 8.29
CA ALA A 516 10.56 -15.36 6.95
C ALA A 516 11.52 -14.86 5.86
N LEU A 517 12.27 -13.78 6.12
CA LEU A 517 13.30 -13.28 5.21
C LEU A 517 14.49 -14.26 5.12
N ASP A 518 14.98 -14.77 6.24
CA ASP A 518 16.09 -15.73 6.27
C ASP A 518 15.76 -17.02 5.52
N GLY A 519 14.56 -17.57 5.72
CA GLY A 519 14.09 -18.76 4.98
C GLY A 519 14.08 -18.57 3.45
N ILE A 520 13.96 -17.33 2.97
CA ILE A 520 14.00 -16.98 1.53
C ILE A 520 15.44 -16.65 1.06
N LEU A 521 16.26 -16.05 1.92
CA LEU A 521 17.48 -15.33 1.52
C LEU A 521 18.77 -15.96 2.05
N GLY A 522 18.75 -16.55 3.25
CA GLY A 522 19.92 -17.12 3.92
C GLY A 522 20.70 -18.12 3.05
N PRO A 523 20.07 -19.02 2.26
CA PRO A 523 20.77 -19.89 1.32
C PRO A 523 21.42 -19.14 0.14
N ARG A 524 20.79 -18.07 -0.36
CA ARG A 524 21.28 -17.27 -1.49
C ARG A 524 22.45 -16.37 -1.07
N LEU A 525 22.35 -15.74 0.09
CA LEU A 525 23.41 -14.93 0.67
C LEU A 525 24.66 -15.76 0.97
N ARG A 526 24.50 -16.98 1.50
CA ARG A 526 25.61 -17.93 1.67
C ARG A 526 26.28 -18.26 0.34
N GLY A 527 25.53 -18.75 -0.65
CA GLY A 527 26.11 -19.07 -1.96
C GLY A 527 26.77 -17.88 -2.67
N PHE A 528 26.29 -16.66 -2.42
CA PHE A 528 26.91 -15.45 -2.95
C PHE A 528 28.18 -15.04 -2.18
N ARG A 529 28.19 -15.20 -0.85
CA ARG A 529 29.39 -15.01 -0.03
C ARG A 529 30.49 -15.99 -0.43
N ASP A 530 30.15 -17.27 -0.61
CA ASP A 530 31.07 -18.30 -1.12
C ASP A 530 31.65 -17.94 -2.51
N LEU A 531 30.86 -17.28 -3.37
CA LEU A 531 31.30 -16.79 -4.68
C LEU A 531 32.28 -15.61 -4.53
N VAL A 532 31.98 -14.63 -3.68
CA VAL A 532 32.89 -13.50 -3.41
C VAL A 532 34.18 -13.95 -2.75
N ASP A 533 34.11 -14.91 -1.82
CA ASP A 533 35.27 -15.52 -1.16
C ASP A 533 36.20 -16.20 -2.20
N ARG A 534 35.63 -16.95 -3.15
CA ARG A 534 36.39 -17.54 -4.28
C ARG A 534 36.96 -16.49 -5.23
N LEU A 535 36.25 -15.38 -5.46
CA LEU A 535 36.76 -14.30 -6.31
C LEU A 535 37.97 -13.60 -5.67
N GLU A 536 37.93 -13.30 -4.37
CA GLU A 536 39.08 -12.77 -3.64
C GLU A 536 40.27 -13.74 -3.67
N GLU A 537 40.03 -15.05 -3.51
CA GLU A 537 41.07 -16.09 -3.63
C GLU A 537 41.69 -16.13 -5.05
N LEU A 538 40.86 -16.09 -6.10
CA LEU A 538 41.30 -16.14 -7.50
C LEU A 538 42.09 -14.90 -7.93
N THR A 539 41.74 -13.70 -7.45
CA THR A 539 42.48 -12.47 -7.77
C THR A 539 43.64 -12.19 -6.80
N GLY A 540 43.86 -13.06 -5.80
CA GLY A 540 44.92 -12.87 -4.80
C GLY A 540 44.69 -11.69 -3.87
N VAL A 541 43.47 -11.17 -3.78
CA VAL A 541 43.10 -10.12 -2.81
C VAL A 541 43.10 -10.77 -1.42
N PRO A 542 43.98 -10.36 -0.49
CA PRO A 542 44.04 -10.98 0.82
C PRO A 542 42.70 -10.77 1.54
N PRO A 543 42.07 -11.83 2.09
CA PRO A 543 40.79 -11.71 2.77
C PRO A 543 40.97 -10.81 3.99
N ASP A 544 40.19 -9.73 4.06
CA ASP A 544 40.32 -8.69 5.07
C ASP A 544 39.73 -9.11 6.44
N LEU A 545 40.37 -10.13 7.02
CA LEU A 545 40.04 -10.71 8.32
C LEU A 545 40.51 -9.80 9.47
N SER A 546 41.48 -8.92 9.19
CA SER A 546 42.05 -7.96 10.13
C SER A 546 41.07 -6.88 10.58
N THR A 547 40.31 -6.28 9.66
CA THR A 547 39.34 -5.22 10.00
C THR A 547 38.13 -5.79 10.75
N ARG A 548 37.58 -6.93 10.29
CA ARG A 548 36.43 -7.62 10.94
C ARG A 548 36.65 -7.93 12.43
N ALA A 549 37.87 -8.27 12.83
CA ALA A 549 38.20 -8.57 14.22
C ALA A 549 38.32 -7.29 15.09
N ALA A 550 38.86 -6.21 14.54
CA ALA A 550 39.08 -4.95 15.25
C ALA A 550 37.77 -4.17 15.47
N ASP A 551 36.97 -3.98 14.43
CA ASP A 551 35.76 -3.12 14.51
C ASP A 551 34.64 -3.70 15.38
N ARG A 552 34.57 -5.02 15.54
CA ARG A 552 33.54 -5.66 16.40
C ARG A 552 33.92 -5.67 17.89
N GLY A 553 35.07 -5.13 18.28
CA GLY A 553 35.51 -5.03 19.68
C GLY A 553 35.65 -6.37 20.42
N LEU A 554 35.73 -7.49 19.67
CA LEU A 554 35.82 -8.83 20.24
C LEU A 554 37.27 -9.14 20.63
N PRO A 555 37.55 -9.59 21.86
CA PRO A 555 38.90 -9.97 22.25
C PRO A 555 39.40 -11.14 21.39
N VAL A 556 40.66 -11.08 20.97
CA VAL A 556 41.31 -12.13 20.19
C VAL A 556 41.54 -13.37 21.06
N VAL A 557 40.55 -14.27 21.10
CA VAL A 557 40.61 -15.51 21.88
C VAL A 557 41.42 -16.57 21.14
N THR A 558 42.67 -16.76 21.55
CA THR A 558 43.67 -17.67 20.97
C THR A 558 43.46 -19.15 21.36
N SER A 559 42.26 -19.69 21.14
CA SER A 559 41.83 -21.04 21.59
C SER A 559 41.56 -22.03 20.43
N PRO A 560 41.66 -23.36 20.65
CA PRO A 560 42.07 -24.38 19.67
C PRO A 560 40.96 -24.82 18.66
N PRO A 561 41.23 -25.75 17.69
CA PRO A 561 40.73 -25.64 16.31
C PRO A 561 39.28 -26.06 16.03
N ASP A 562 38.50 -26.56 17.00
CA ASP A 562 37.08 -26.91 16.81
C ASP A 562 36.16 -25.69 16.56
N GLN A 563 36.73 -24.48 16.48
CA GLN A 563 36.01 -23.26 16.14
C GLN A 563 35.81 -23.03 14.63
N SER A 564 36.47 -23.75 13.72
CA SER A 564 36.35 -23.51 12.27
C SER A 564 34.90 -23.59 11.78
N ALA A 565 34.15 -24.61 12.20
CA ALA A 565 32.73 -24.79 11.89
C ALA A 565 31.81 -23.70 12.49
N ARG A 566 32.21 -23.09 13.62
CA ARG A 566 31.48 -21.96 14.24
C ARG A 566 31.95 -20.59 13.74
N ALA A 567 33.11 -20.52 13.08
CA ALA A 567 33.65 -19.28 12.54
C ALA A 567 33.04 -18.93 11.18
N ALA A 568 32.75 -19.93 10.35
CA ALA A 568 32.01 -19.74 9.08
C ALA A 568 30.63 -19.09 9.30
N ASP A 569 29.94 -19.43 10.40
CA ASP A 569 28.60 -18.93 10.73
C ASP A 569 28.61 -17.51 11.37
N ARG A 570 29.76 -16.99 11.82
CA ARG A 570 29.88 -15.66 12.49
C ARG A 570 29.74 -14.46 11.55
N GLY A 571 29.51 -14.70 10.26
CA GLY A 571 29.37 -13.67 9.23
C GLY A 571 27.93 -13.32 8.86
N LEU A 572 26.99 -14.26 9.00
CA LEU A 572 25.64 -14.11 8.47
C LEU A 572 24.73 -13.26 9.39
N PRO A 573 23.73 -12.55 8.83
CA PRO A 573 22.66 -11.94 9.60
C PRO A 573 21.98 -12.94 10.54
N VAL A 574 22.01 -12.67 11.84
CA VAL A 574 21.43 -13.52 12.87
C VAL A 574 19.94 -13.23 13.00
N VAL A 575 19.10 -14.24 12.76
CA VAL A 575 17.65 -14.15 12.95
C VAL A 575 17.34 -13.83 14.41
N THR A 576 16.70 -12.69 14.65
CA THR A 576 16.26 -12.28 15.98
C THR A 576 15.23 -13.27 16.51
N SER A 577 15.52 -13.92 17.64
CA SER A 577 14.58 -14.83 18.28
C SER A 577 13.42 -14.06 18.94
N PRO A 578 12.18 -14.59 18.94
CA PRO A 578 11.07 -13.95 19.61
C PRO A 578 11.34 -13.84 21.13
N PRO A 579 10.85 -12.77 21.79
CA PRO A 579 11.10 -12.56 23.21
C PRO A 579 10.50 -13.70 24.06
N ALA A 580 11.36 -14.49 24.71
CA ALA A 580 10.98 -15.64 25.54
C ALA A 580 10.18 -15.27 26.81
N VAL A 581 10.26 -14.02 27.25
CA VAL A 581 9.49 -13.50 28.40
C VAL A 581 8.02 -13.37 27.99
N PRO A 582 7.04 -13.77 28.82
CA PRO A 582 5.63 -13.57 28.51
C PRO A 582 5.29 -12.09 28.31
N ARG A 583 4.32 -11.82 27.43
CA ARG A 583 3.89 -10.45 27.08
C ARG A 583 3.56 -9.63 28.35
N PRO A 584 4.22 -8.49 28.59
CA PRO A 584 3.96 -7.68 29.77
C PRO A 584 2.55 -7.05 29.67
N PRO A 585 1.82 -6.93 30.80
CA PRO A 585 0.45 -6.43 30.79
C PRO A 585 0.42 -4.98 30.31
N ALA A 586 -0.43 -4.66 29.33
CA ALA A 586 -0.57 -3.33 28.73
C ALA A 586 -1.25 -2.28 29.65
N ARG A 587 -1.23 -2.52 30.97
CA ARG A 587 -2.13 -1.95 31.97
C ARG A 587 -1.37 -1.37 33.16
N ALA A 588 -1.69 -0.14 33.55
CA ALA A 588 -1.28 0.39 34.85
C ALA A 588 -1.83 -0.43 36.04
N ARG A 589 -1.08 -0.47 37.13
CA ARG A 589 -1.55 -0.98 38.45
C ARG A 589 -2.75 -0.15 38.94
N TRP A 590 -3.65 -0.77 39.70
CA TRP A 590 -4.86 -0.14 40.26
C TRP A 590 -4.57 1.22 40.95
N SER A 591 -3.46 1.31 41.69
CA SER A 591 -3.04 2.53 42.38
C SER A 591 -2.89 3.77 41.48
N ALA A 592 -2.59 3.61 40.19
CA ALA A 592 -2.55 4.74 39.26
C ALA A 592 -3.93 5.38 39.06
N TYR A 593 -5.00 4.58 38.99
CA TYR A 593 -6.38 5.06 38.88
C TYR A 593 -6.86 5.69 40.19
N ALA A 594 -6.45 5.12 41.33
CA ALA A 594 -6.76 5.67 42.65
C ALA A 594 -6.11 7.05 42.86
N VAL A 595 -4.81 7.20 42.57
CA VAL A 595 -4.09 8.49 42.65
C VAL A 595 -4.70 9.53 41.71
N GLN A 596 -5.08 9.13 40.49
CA GLN A 596 -5.74 9.99 39.51
C GLN A 596 -7.08 10.56 40.00
N ALA A 597 -7.93 9.71 40.61
CA ALA A 597 -9.19 10.15 41.19
C ALA A 597 -8.96 11.00 42.45
N ALA A 598 -8.04 10.59 43.33
CA ALA A 598 -7.70 11.32 44.54
C ALA A 598 -7.19 12.74 44.25
N ALA A 599 -6.33 12.94 43.25
CA ALA A 599 -5.78 14.25 42.91
C ALA A 599 -6.86 15.29 42.55
N GLY A 600 -7.84 14.93 41.70
CA GLY A 600 -8.96 15.80 41.36
C GLY A 600 -9.90 16.05 42.54
N SER A 601 -10.16 15.00 43.34
CA SER A 601 -11.08 15.04 44.47
C SER A 601 -10.55 15.89 45.62
N LEU A 602 -9.30 15.65 46.04
CA LEU A 602 -8.62 16.42 47.08
C LEU A 602 -8.42 17.87 46.66
N GLY A 603 -8.08 18.13 45.39
CA GLY A 603 -7.95 19.49 44.88
C GLY A 603 -9.27 20.25 44.83
N GLY A 604 -10.39 19.58 44.52
CA GLY A 604 -11.72 20.18 44.60
C GLY A 604 -12.12 20.56 46.02
N VAL A 605 -11.90 19.67 47.00
CA VAL A 605 -12.18 19.93 48.43
C VAL A 605 -11.28 21.03 48.98
N ALA A 606 -9.97 20.95 48.76
CA ALA A 606 -9.02 21.96 49.22
C ALA A 606 -9.32 23.35 48.62
N ALA A 607 -9.82 23.40 47.39
CA ALA A 607 -10.24 24.64 46.76
C ALA A 607 -11.56 25.19 47.32
N ALA A 608 -12.54 24.34 47.63
CA ALA A 608 -13.77 24.78 48.28
C ALA A 608 -13.46 25.38 49.67
N VAL A 609 -12.67 24.68 50.50
CA VAL A 609 -12.24 25.16 51.82
C VAL A 609 -11.36 26.41 51.73
N GLY A 610 -10.44 26.47 50.77
CA GLY A 610 -9.57 27.64 50.58
C GLY A 610 -10.29 28.88 50.03
N LEU A 611 -11.36 28.70 49.24
CA LEU A 611 -12.18 29.81 48.75
C LEU A 611 -13.21 30.23 49.79
N ASP A 612 -13.70 29.31 50.62
CA ASP A 612 -14.57 29.62 51.76
C ASP A 612 -13.90 30.62 52.73
N GLN A 613 -12.64 30.36 53.11
CA GLN A 613 -11.82 31.26 53.94
C GLN A 613 -11.61 32.68 53.36
N VAL A 614 -11.91 32.91 52.08
CA VAL A 614 -11.71 34.20 51.39
C VAL A 614 -13.04 34.84 50.97
N PHE A 615 -14.08 34.05 50.72
CA PHE A 615 -15.31 34.47 50.05
C PHE A 615 -16.61 34.05 50.75
N ASP A 616 -16.55 33.38 51.91
CA ASP A 616 -17.71 32.93 52.70
C ASP A 616 -18.67 32.08 51.85
N ILE A 617 -18.21 30.87 51.50
CA ILE A 617 -18.93 30.02 50.55
C ILE A 617 -20.05 29.28 51.30
N PRO A 618 -21.30 29.28 50.81
CA PRO A 618 -22.40 28.60 51.51
C PRO A 618 -22.06 27.14 51.83
N ASP A 619 -22.24 26.72 53.08
CA ASP A 619 -21.95 25.37 53.61
C ASP A 619 -22.40 24.24 52.69
N LEU A 620 -23.60 24.37 52.11
CA LEU A 620 -24.16 23.42 51.14
C LEU A 620 -23.18 23.16 49.98
N SER A 621 -22.50 24.17 49.47
CA SER A 621 -21.51 24.03 48.38
C SER A 621 -20.28 23.24 48.82
N ILE A 622 -19.83 23.41 50.08
CA ILE A 622 -18.72 22.67 50.67
C ILE A 622 -19.12 21.20 50.86
N VAL A 623 -20.30 20.96 51.45
CA VAL A 623 -20.89 19.62 51.63
C VAL A 623 -21.09 18.90 50.31
N LEU A 624 -21.64 19.55 49.28
CA LEU A 624 -21.82 18.96 47.95
C LEU A 624 -20.48 18.69 47.25
N THR A 625 -19.47 19.54 47.45
CA THR A 625 -18.12 19.32 46.91
C THR A 625 -17.43 18.13 47.60
N ALA A 626 -17.54 18.03 48.93
CA ALA A 626 -17.03 16.90 49.71
C ALA A 626 -17.75 15.58 49.35
N ALA A 627 -19.07 15.60 49.21
CA ALA A 627 -19.87 14.47 48.76
C ALA A 627 -19.48 14.03 47.33
N GLY A 628 -19.29 14.98 46.41
CA GLY A 628 -18.81 14.71 45.06
C GLY A 628 -17.40 14.15 45.02
N ALA A 629 -16.51 14.63 45.89
CA ALA A 629 -15.16 14.09 46.07
C ALA A 629 -15.21 12.65 46.60
N ALA A 630 -15.99 12.35 47.64
CA ALA A 630 -16.13 11.00 48.19
C ALA A 630 -16.72 10.00 47.16
N GLY A 631 -17.79 10.41 46.46
CA GLY A 631 -18.40 9.61 45.39
C GLY A 631 -17.44 9.37 44.21
N SER A 632 -16.65 10.37 43.83
CA SER A 632 -15.70 10.22 42.74
C SER A 632 -14.45 9.43 43.13
N MET A 633 -13.93 9.53 44.36
CA MET A 633 -12.83 8.71 44.86
C MET A 633 -13.18 7.22 44.93
N THR A 634 -14.40 6.88 45.29
CA THR A 634 -14.86 5.48 45.36
C THR A 634 -15.15 4.90 43.98
N ALA A 635 -15.93 5.62 43.15
CA ALA A 635 -16.50 5.03 41.95
C ALA A 635 -15.68 5.29 40.67
N THR A 636 -14.98 6.42 40.56
CA THR A 636 -14.19 6.76 39.35
C THR A 636 -13.04 5.80 39.08
N PRO A 637 -12.25 5.34 40.07
CA PRO A 637 -11.23 4.32 39.83
C PRO A 637 -11.82 3.03 39.25
N VAL A 638 -12.95 2.54 39.80
CA VAL A 638 -13.62 1.31 39.34
C VAL A 638 -14.11 1.48 37.89
N ALA A 639 -14.77 2.60 37.59
CA ALA A 639 -15.29 2.90 36.26
C ALA A 639 -14.18 3.06 35.21
N ARG A 640 -13.10 3.79 35.52
CA ARG A 640 -11.94 3.96 34.62
C ARG A 640 -11.19 2.64 34.45
N TYR A 641 -11.01 1.86 35.52
CA TYR A 641 -10.34 0.55 35.48
C TYR A 641 -11.13 -0.46 34.65
N THR A 642 -12.44 -0.62 34.87
CA THR A 642 -13.27 -1.55 34.10
C THR A 642 -13.38 -1.16 32.63
N PHE A 643 -13.53 0.13 32.32
CA PHE A 643 -13.47 0.64 30.95
C PHE A 643 -12.13 0.32 30.28
N ARG A 644 -11.01 0.58 30.97
CA ARG A 644 -9.66 0.28 30.45
C ARG A 644 -9.44 -1.23 30.30
N SER A 645 -10.03 -2.08 31.13
CA SER A 645 -10.04 -3.55 30.94
C SER A 645 -10.74 -3.98 29.64
N ARG A 646 -11.76 -3.22 29.19
CA ARG A 646 -12.44 -3.48 27.91
C ARG A 646 -11.65 -2.93 26.74
N GLU A 647 -11.10 -1.72 26.86
CA GLU A 647 -10.22 -1.11 25.85
C GLU A 647 -9.01 -2.01 25.57
N LEU A 648 -8.36 -2.52 26.62
CA LEU A 648 -7.23 -3.43 26.46
C LEU A 648 -7.62 -4.76 25.85
N ARG A 649 -8.75 -5.38 26.22
CA ARG A 649 -9.22 -6.61 25.55
C ARG A 649 -9.51 -6.40 24.05
N VAL A 650 -10.09 -5.27 23.67
CA VAL A 650 -10.29 -4.92 22.26
C VAL A 650 -8.94 -4.74 21.56
N HIS A 651 -7.98 -4.03 22.16
CA HIS A 651 -6.64 -3.89 21.59
C HIS A 651 -5.84 -5.19 21.57
N GLU A 652 -5.99 -6.07 22.56
CA GLU A 652 -5.37 -7.40 22.61
C GLU A 652 -5.94 -8.29 21.52
N GLY A 653 -7.26 -8.33 21.31
CA GLY A 653 -7.85 -9.03 20.16
C GLY A 653 -7.36 -8.49 18.81
N LEU A 654 -7.29 -7.16 18.66
CA LEU A 654 -6.76 -6.51 17.45
C LEU A 654 -5.25 -6.74 17.24
N GLU A 655 -4.46 -6.79 18.31
CA GLU A 655 -3.03 -7.07 18.25
C GLU A 655 -2.75 -8.56 18.04
N THR A 656 -3.54 -9.47 18.63
CA THR A 656 -3.48 -10.91 18.34
C THR A 656 -3.85 -11.15 16.88
N ASN A 657 -4.90 -10.52 16.34
CA ASN A 657 -5.23 -10.62 14.92
C ASN A 657 -4.12 -10.05 14.00
N LYS A 658 -3.34 -9.07 14.47
CA LYS A 658 -2.14 -8.54 13.78
C LYS A 658 -0.88 -9.39 14.00
N ALA A 659 -0.81 -10.18 15.07
CA ALA A 659 0.31 -11.07 15.39
C ALA A 659 0.13 -12.48 14.82
N VAL A 660 -1.12 -12.92 14.61
CA VAL A 660 -1.48 -14.09 13.80
C VAL A 660 -1.16 -13.80 12.33
N ARG A 661 -1.39 -12.55 11.87
CA ARG A 661 -0.78 -12.00 10.65
C ARG A 661 0.69 -11.63 10.89
N ALA A 662 1.47 -12.60 11.38
CA ALA A 662 2.79 -12.43 12.00
C ALA A 662 3.80 -11.62 11.20
N VAL A 663 3.64 -11.63 9.87
CA VAL A 663 4.41 -10.80 8.95
C VAL A 663 3.48 -9.87 8.18
N ASN A 664 3.81 -8.58 8.15
CA ASN A 664 3.14 -7.60 7.32
C ASN A 664 3.44 -7.90 5.84
N GLN A 665 2.52 -8.60 5.16
CA GLN A 665 2.79 -9.18 3.83
C GLN A 665 3.24 -8.15 2.78
N SER A 666 2.65 -6.94 2.76
CA SER A 666 3.08 -5.90 1.81
C SER A 666 4.51 -5.43 2.04
N GLU A 667 4.92 -5.31 3.31
CA GLU A 667 6.28 -4.92 3.70
C GLU A 667 7.30 -6.04 3.47
N LEU A 668 6.92 -7.30 3.68
CA LEU A 668 7.75 -8.46 3.30
C LEU A 668 7.93 -8.54 1.77
N ILE A 669 6.87 -8.29 1.01
CA ILE A 669 6.90 -8.26 -0.46
C ILE A 669 7.81 -7.14 -0.96
N GLU A 670 7.66 -5.92 -0.42
CA GLU A 670 8.51 -4.77 -0.74
C GLU A 670 9.99 -5.07 -0.42
N GLN A 671 10.28 -5.56 0.79
CA GLN A 671 11.63 -5.96 1.19
C GLN A 671 12.19 -7.08 0.30
N ARG A 672 11.40 -8.10 -0.03
CA ARG A 672 11.81 -9.19 -0.93
C ARG A 672 12.15 -8.66 -2.33
N ALA A 673 11.38 -7.72 -2.88
CA ALA A 673 11.65 -7.12 -4.19
C ALA A 673 12.96 -6.31 -4.17
N ILE A 674 13.14 -5.45 -3.15
CA ILE A 674 14.38 -4.68 -2.93
C ILE A 674 15.59 -5.63 -2.84
N ILE A 675 15.47 -6.70 -2.06
CA ILE A 675 16.58 -7.65 -1.85
C ILE A 675 16.85 -8.47 -3.11
N ARG A 676 15.83 -8.88 -3.88
CA ARG A 676 16.02 -9.54 -5.18
C ARG A 676 16.83 -8.64 -6.12
N TYR A 677 16.45 -7.36 -6.22
CA TYR A 677 17.16 -6.38 -7.03
C TYR A 677 18.63 -6.20 -6.58
N LEU A 678 18.89 -6.00 -5.28
CA LEU A 678 20.25 -5.87 -4.75
C LEU A 678 21.11 -7.13 -5.01
N MET A 679 20.53 -8.33 -4.85
CA MET A 679 21.20 -9.59 -5.20
C MET A 679 21.54 -9.67 -6.69
N THR A 680 20.63 -9.26 -7.59
CA THR A 680 20.87 -9.23 -9.03
C THR A 680 21.96 -8.22 -9.42
N GLN A 681 22.02 -7.06 -8.76
CA GLN A 681 23.09 -6.10 -8.98
C GLN A 681 24.47 -6.68 -8.58
N LEU A 682 24.54 -7.32 -7.41
CA LEU A 682 25.79 -7.96 -6.97
C LEU A 682 26.18 -9.14 -7.87
N SER A 683 25.23 -9.97 -8.33
CA SER A 683 25.53 -11.10 -9.21
C SER A 683 26.06 -10.66 -10.57
N MET A 684 25.40 -9.70 -11.24
CA MET A 684 25.92 -9.13 -12.49
C MET A 684 27.36 -8.60 -12.35
N ARG A 685 27.65 -7.96 -11.22
CA ARG A 685 28.98 -7.41 -10.95
C ARG A 685 30.02 -8.50 -10.75
N ALA A 686 29.66 -9.57 -10.03
CA ALA A 686 30.52 -10.74 -9.90
C ALA A 686 30.72 -11.46 -11.24
N ASP A 687 29.68 -11.61 -12.07
CA ASP A 687 29.75 -12.22 -13.40
C ASP A 687 30.59 -11.39 -14.38
N ALA A 688 30.65 -10.07 -14.24
CA ALA A 688 31.60 -9.22 -14.96
C ALA A 688 33.05 -9.54 -14.55
N ILE A 689 33.34 -9.54 -13.25
CA ILE A 689 34.66 -9.90 -12.70
C ILE A 689 35.11 -11.30 -13.17
N ILE A 690 34.23 -12.31 -13.13
CA ILE A 690 34.54 -13.67 -13.59
C ILE A 690 34.92 -13.68 -15.08
N ARG A 691 34.20 -12.92 -15.91
CA ARG A 691 34.47 -12.82 -17.36
C ARG A 691 35.79 -12.10 -17.66
N ASP A 692 36.16 -11.10 -16.87
CA ASP A 692 37.41 -10.36 -17.04
C ASP A 692 38.63 -11.12 -16.47
N ALA A 693 38.45 -11.87 -15.38
CA ALA A 693 39.52 -12.65 -14.74
C ALA A 693 39.82 -14.00 -15.41
N SER A 694 38.88 -14.55 -16.20
CA SER A 694 39.04 -15.86 -16.84
C SER A 694 39.85 -15.77 -18.14
N PRO A 695 41.01 -16.43 -18.28
CA PRO A 695 41.75 -16.46 -19.54
C PRO A 695 40.95 -17.22 -20.61
N ARG A 696 40.42 -16.47 -21.60
CA ARG A 696 39.47 -16.95 -22.63
C ARG A 696 39.87 -18.29 -23.28
N PRO A 697 39.12 -19.38 -23.03
CA PRO A 697 39.08 -20.53 -23.91
C PRO A 697 38.14 -20.23 -25.08
N VAL A 698 38.55 -20.54 -26.30
CA VAL A 698 37.67 -20.44 -27.47
C VAL A 698 36.70 -21.62 -27.46
N VAL A 699 35.42 -21.36 -27.19
CA VAL A 699 34.33 -22.34 -27.25
C VAL A 699 33.14 -21.72 -27.99
N GLU A 700 32.51 -22.50 -28.86
CA GLU A 700 31.45 -22.06 -29.77
C GLU A 700 30.13 -21.78 -29.03
N LEU A 701 29.40 -20.75 -29.48
CA LEU A 701 28.06 -20.40 -29.01
C LEU A 701 26.96 -21.06 -29.85
N PRO A 702 25.89 -21.54 -29.20
CA PRO A 702 24.56 -21.07 -29.60
C PRO A 702 23.64 -20.73 -28.40
N SER A 703 22.57 -19.98 -28.72
CA SER A 703 21.38 -19.66 -27.89
C SER A 703 21.47 -18.62 -26.77
N SER A 704 22.52 -18.57 -25.94
CA SER A 704 22.51 -17.71 -24.72
C SER A 704 22.29 -16.23 -25.02
N ALA A 705 22.76 -15.77 -26.17
CA ALA A 705 22.56 -14.39 -26.61
C ALA A 705 21.09 -13.93 -26.53
N TYR A 706 20.11 -14.77 -26.88
CA TYR A 706 18.70 -14.36 -26.81
C TYR A 706 18.22 -14.15 -25.37
N THR A 707 18.51 -15.10 -24.48
CA THR A 707 18.12 -15.05 -23.07
C THR A 707 18.88 -13.98 -22.29
N ASP A 708 20.12 -13.69 -22.68
CA ASP A 708 20.93 -12.60 -22.12
C ASP A 708 20.34 -11.22 -22.46
N HIS A 709 19.92 -10.96 -23.71
CA HIS A 709 19.21 -9.71 -24.05
C HIS A 709 17.84 -9.63 -23.35
N VAL A 710 17.10 -10.74 -23.22
CA VAL A 710 15.83 -10.77 -22.48
C VAL A 710 16.04 -10.41 -21.00
N ARG A 711 17.06 -10.97 -20.34
CA ARG A 711 17.42 -10.59 -18.96
C ARG A 711 17.89 -9.14 -18.87
N ALA A 712 18.66 -8.66 -19.84
CA ALA A 712 19.11 -7.27 -19.90
C ALA A 712 17.92 -6.29 -19.98
N ALA A 713 16.95 -6.58 -20.84
CA ALA A 713 15.70 -5.82 -20.96
C ALA A 713 14.81 -5.95 -19.71
N VAL A 714 14.71 -7.14 -19.08
CA VAL A 714 14.03 -7.31 -17.78
C VAL A 714 14.62 -6.38 -16.72
N ARG A 715 15.95 -6.37 -16.55
CA ARG A 715 16.63 -5.52 -15.56
C ARG A 715 16.41 -4.03 -15.84
N ARG A 716 16.41 -3.64 -17.12
CA ARG A 716 16.10 -2.27 -17.52
C ARG A 716 14.63 -1.92 -17.23
N ALA A 717 13.70 -2.83 -17.46
CA ALA A 717 12.29 -2.67 -17.11
C ALA A 717 12.07 -2.61 -15.57
N GLU A 718 12.84 -3.35 -14.77
CA GLU A 718 12.82 -3.24 -13.30
C GLU A 718 13.26 -1.83 -12.85
N LEU A 719 14.35 -1.31 -13.42
CA LEU A 719 14.85 0.05 -13.18
C LEU A 719 13.83 1.12 -13.57
N ASP A 720 13.24 1.00 -14.77
CA ASP A 720 12.21 1.93 -15.23
C ASP A 720 10.93 1.85 -14.38
N ASN A 721 10.73 0.77 -13.61
CA ASN A 721 9.64 0.65 -12.65
C ASN A 721 9.89 1.22 -11.26
N VAL A 722 11.08 1.74 -10.97
CA VAL A 722 11.32 2.50 -9.74
C VAL A 722 10.45 3.77 -9.74
N PRO A 723 9.84 4.16 -8.60
CA PRO A 723 9.09 5.40 -8.46
C PRO A 723 9.86 6.62 -8.98
N THR A 724 9.25 7.40 -9.88
CA THR A 724 9.73 8.77 -10.12
C THR A 724 9.38 9.62 -8.89
N ARG A 725 10.09 10.75 -8.67
CA ARG A 725 10.10 11.54 -7.41
C ARG A 725 8.75 12.11 -6.91
N GLN A 726 7.63 11.82 -7.57
CA GLN A 726 6.30 12.24 -7.16
C GLN A 726 5.71 11.27 -6.11
N PRO A 727 4.81 11.73 -5.22
CA PRO A 727 4.11 10.84 -4.30
C PRO A 727 3.13 9.96 -5.07
N GLU A 728 3.51 8.71 -5.29
CA GLU A 728 2.68 7.69 -5.93
C GLU A 728 1.32 7.51 -5.27
N THR A 729 0.32 7.24 -6.11
CA THR A 729 -0.99 6.73 -5.68
C THR A 729 -0.88 5.25 -5.29
N SER A 730 -1.93 4.72 -4.66
CA SER A 730 -2.04 3.26 -4.46
C SER A 730 -2.05 2.51 -5.79
N ALA A 731 -2.77 3.04 -6.79
CA ALA A 731 -2.82 2.45 -8.14
C ALA A 731 -1.44 2.37 -8.81
N ASP A 732 -0.57 3.38 -8.65
CA ASP A 732 0.81 3.31 -9.18
C ASP A 732 1.65 2.24 -8.45
N THR A 733 1.42 2.08 -7.14
CA THR A 733 2.09 1.06 -6.32
C THR A 733 1.67 -0.35 -6.74
N ASP A 734 0.38 -0.56 -6.95
CA ASP A 734 -0.19 -1.85 -7.36
C ASP A 734 0.19 -2.17 -8.82
N ALA A 735 0.13 -1.19 -9.73
CA ALA A 735 0.62 -1.32 -11.11
C ALA A 735 2.11 -1.70 -11.17
N ARG A 736 2.97 -1.08 -10.34
CA ARG A 736 4.37 -1.51 -10.20
C ARG A 736 4.45 -2.96 -9.72
N PHE A 737 3.67 -3.34 -8.71
CA PHE A 737 3.73 -4.71 -8.17
C PHE A 737 3.39 -5.76 -9.23
N VAL A 738 2.33 -5.53 -10.01
CA VAL A 738 1.95 -6.44 -11.12
C VAL A 738 3.01 -6.43 -12.22
N ARG A 739 3.63 -5.28 -12.55
CA ARG A 739 4.75 -5.20 -13.50
C ARG A 739 5.95 -6.00 -13.03
N VAL A 740 6.34 -5.91 -11.76
CA VAL A 740 7.43 -6.71 -11.18
C VAL A 740 7.11 -8.21 -11.29
N GLN A 741 5.88 -8.64 -10.97
CA GLN A 741 5.49 -10.06 -11.16
C GLN A 741 5.56 -10.51 -12.63
N ALA A 742 5.18 -9.66 -13.58
CA ALA A 742 5.31 -9.97 -15.01
C ALA A 742 6.79 -10.11 -15.40
N LEU A 743 7.67 -9.24 -14.91
CA LEU A 743 9.12 -9.35 -15.11
C LEU A 743 9.72 -10.62 -14.47
N GLU A 744 9.27 -11.03 -13.29
CA GLU A 744 9.64 -12.33 -12.71
C GLU A 744 9.22 -13.52 -13.60
N GLN A 745 8.08 -13.41 -14.33
CA GLN A 745 7.63 -14.43 -15.29
C GLN A 745 8.49 -14.43 -16.57
N VAL A 746 8.88 -13.26 -17.10
CA VAL A 746 9.79 -13.15 -18.25
C VAL A 746 11.14 -13.81 -17.93
N ASP A 747 11.74 -13.49 -16.78
CA ASP A 747 13.01 -14.07 -16.31
C ASP A 747 12.92 -15.59 -16.11
N HIS A 748 11.82 -16.08 -15.53
CA HIS A 748 11.59 -17.53 -15.37
C HIS A 748 11.48 -18.26 -16.73
N CYS A 749 10.79 -17.67 -17.70
CA CYS A 749 10.68 -18.25 -19.05
C CYS A 749 12.03 -18.20 -19.81
N ALA A 750 12.84 -17.15 -19.61
CA ALA A 750 14.20 -17.10 -20.14
C ALA A 750 15.10 -18.21 -19.54
N ALA A 751 14.97 -18.48 -18.24
CA ALA A 751 15.67 -19.61 -17.60
C ALA A 751 15.16 -20.98 -18.09
N GLU A 752 13.88 -21.11 -18.48
CA GLU A 752 13.35 -22.31 -19.14
C GLU A 752 14.01 -22.54 -20.52
N ILE A 753 14.23 -21.48 -21.31
CA ILE A 753 14.93 -21.54 -22.60
C ILE A 753 16.39 -21.98 -22.43
N ASP A 754 17.12 -21.42 -21.46
CA ASP A 754 18.50 -21.83 -21.18
C ASP A 754 18.57 -23.30 -20.78
N ARG A 755 17.67 -23.75 -19.90
CA ARG A 755 17.60 -25.15 -19.49
C ARG A 755 17.29 -26.08 -20.66
N LEU A 756 16.35 -25.72 -21.53
CA LEU A 756 16.03 -26.49 -22.72
C LEU A 756 17.21 -26.54 -23.70
N THR A 757 17.92 -25.44 -23.89
CA THR A 757 19.03 -25.42 -24.86
C THR A 757 20.30 -26.07 -24.33
N ALA A 758 20.55 -26.04 -23.01
CA ALA A 758 21.60 -26.83 -22.38
C ALA A 758 21.39 -28.35 -22.55
N LEU A 759 20.13 -28.81 -22.68
CA LEU A 759 19.79 -30.21 -22.98
C LEU A 759 19.96 -30.58 -24.47
N ASP A 760 20.07 -29.59 -25.36
CA ASP A 760 20.35 -29.78 -26.79
C ASP A 760 21.86 -29.71 -27.12
N GLY A 761 22.73 -29.55 -26.11
CA GLY A 761 24.18 -29.60 -26.27
C GLY A 761 24.69 -30.95 -26.82
N PRO A 762 25.86 -31.00 -27.47
CA PRO A 762 26.34 -32.20 -28.15
C PRO A 762 26.64 -33.33 -27.16
N SER A 763 25.75 -34.32 -27.11
CA SER A 763 25.97 -35.59 -26.42
C SER A 763 27.18 -36.31 -27.03
N THR A 764 28.33 -36.21 -26.36
CA THR A 764 29.54 -36.94 -26.73
C THR A 764 29.32 -38.44 -26.56
N SER A 765 29.11 -39.14 -27.69
CA SER A 765 29.02 -40.59 -27.71
C SER A 765 30.35 -41.20 -27.25
N SER A 766 30.32 -41.95 -26.15
CA SER A 766 31.47 -42.74 -25.72
C SER A 766 31.79 -43.82 -26.76
N PRO A 767 33.08 -44.12 -27.02
CA PRO A 767 33.46 -45.08 -28.06
C PRO A 767 33.04 -46.50 -27.68
N ALA A 768 32.53 -47.23 -28.67
CA ALA A 768 32.11 -48.62 -28.50
C ALA A 768 33.31 -49.55 -28.32
N THR A 769 33.29 -50.36 -27.26
CA THR A 769 34.25 -51.46 -27.07
C THR A 769 33.78 -52.69 -27.85
N ALA A 770 34.66 -53.26 -28.69
CA ALA A 770 34.39 -54.46 -29.47
C ALA A 770 34.38 -55.73 -28.61
N PRO A 771 33.68 -56.81 -29.03
CA PRO A 771 33.56 -58.03 -28.25
C PRO A 771 34.74 -58.98 -28.49
N ASP A 772 35.17 -59.69 -27.44
CA ASP A 772 35.89 -60.95 -27.61
C ASP A 772 35.40 -61.96 -26.56
N GLY A 773 35.41 -63.24 -26.90
CA GLY A 773 34.67 -64.28 -26.20
C GLY A 773 35.54 -65.33 -25.52
N SER A 774 35.02 -65.95 -24.46
CA SER A 774 35.38 -67.32 -24.11
C SER A 774 34.33 -67.98 -23.23
N ARG A 775 34.15 -69.28 -23.44
CA ARG A 775 33.32 -70.20 -22.61
C ARG A 775 34.14 -70.63 -21.38
N THR A 776 33.49 -71.01 -20.27
CA THR A 776 33.34 -72.42 -19.84
C THR A 776 32.63 -72.63 -18.48
N SER A 777 31.76 -73.65 -18.44
CA SER A 777 31.37 -74.55 -17.32
C SER A 777 30.86 -74.04 -15.96
N SER A 778 29.64 -74.51 -15.62
CA SER A 778 29.08 -74.74 -14.27
C SER A 778 29.84 -75.87 -13.51
N PRO A 779 29.62 -76.12 -12.19
CA PRO A 779 28.35 -76.71 -11.68
C PRO A 779 27.86 -76.30 -10.26
N THR A 780 26.53 -76.40 -10.09
CA THR A 780 25.74 -76.97 -8.95
C THR A 780 26.20 -76.77 -7.49
N THR A 781 25.31 -76.27 -6.60
CA THR A 781 24.54 -77.02 -5.55
C THR A 781 23.65 -76.05 -4.71
N ALA A 782 22.51 -76.53 -4.20
CA ALA A 782 21.50 -75.82 -3.36
C ALA A 782 21.46 -76.45 -1.92
N PRO A 783 20.48 -76.28 -0.99
CA PRO A 783 19.21 -75.52 -1.00
C PRO A 783 18.81 -74.82 0.35
N ASP A 784 17.50 -74.49 0.48
CA ASP A 784 16.70 -74.12 1.67
C ASP A 784 16.92 -72.74 2.33
N GLY A 785 15.90 -71.97 2.75
CA GLY A 785 14.42 -72.01 2.68
C GLY A 785 13.88 -70.64 3.18
N SER A 786 12.61 -70.22 3.12
CA SER A 786 11.32 -70.87 2.85
C SER A 786 10.20 -69.84 2.54
N ARG A 787 9.24 -70.19 1.66
CA ARG A 787 7.75 -69.97 1.66
C ARG A 787 7.14 -68.75 2.42
N THR A 788 6.11 -68.03 1.96
CA THR A 788 4.93 -68.29 1.06
C THR A 788 4.23 -66.92 0.79
N SER A 789 3.29 -66.64 -0.14
CA SER A 789 2.67 -67.33 -1.30
C SER A 789 1.76 -66.35 -2.09
N SER A 790 1.41 -66.66 -3.35
CA SER A 790 0.45 -65.92 -4.21
C SER A 790 -0.96 -66.56 -4.22
N PRO A 791 -1.99 -65.97 -4.88
CA PRO A 791 -2.18 -66.08 -6.35
C PRO A 791 -2.51 -64.73 -7.02
N ALA A 792 -2.24 -64.43 -8.30
CA ALA A 792 -2.12 -65.17 -9.56
C ALA A 792 -3.44 -65.33 -10.37
N THR A 793 -3.60 -64.47 -11.38
CA THR A 793 -4.34 -64.75 -12.64
C THR A 793 -3.54 -64.13 -13.79
N ALA A 794 -3.37 -64.86 -14.89
CA ALA A 794 -2.61 -64.44 -16.07
C ALA A 794 -3.44 -64.59 -17.35
N LEU A 795 -3.05 -63.88 -18.41
CA LEU A 795 -3.26 -64.12 -19.85
C LEU A 795 -2.43 -63.03 -20.58
N ASP A 796 -1.24 -63.36 -21.07
CA ASP A 796 -0.92 -63.72 -22.48
C ASP A 796 -0.96 -62.55 -23.48
N GLY A 797 0.12 -62.38 -24.27
CA GLY A 797 0.10 -61.49 -25.45
C GLY A 797 1.43 -60.88 -25.93
N SER A 798 2.28 -61.69 -26.58
CA SER A 798 3.29 -61.30 -27.60
C SER A 798 4.33 -60.19 -27.31
N SER A 799 5.61 -60.56 -27.47
CA SER A 799 6.71 -59.61 -27.70
C SER A 799 6.81 -59.22 -29.18
N THR A 800 6.94 -57.93 -29.48
CA THR A 800 7.52 -57.45 -30.75
C THR A 800 8.52 -56.34 -30.48
N SER A 801 9.79 -56.61 -30.79
CA SER A 801 10.89 -55.66 -30.73
C SER A 801 10.90 -54.75 -31.96
N SER A 802 10.84 -53.44 -31.76
CA SER A 802 11.15 -52.42 -32.78
C SER A 802 11.98 -51.30 -32.13
N PRO A 803 13.15 -50.92 -32.69
CA PRO A 803 13.87 -49.74 -32.24
C PRO A 803 13.18 -48.49 -32.80
N ALA A 804 12.60 -47.66 -31.93
CA ALA A 804 11.98 -46.41 -32.33
C ALA A 804 13.02 -45.28 -32.40
N THR A 805 13.42 -44.90 -33.62
CA THR A 805 14.10 -43.63 -33.88
C THR A 805 13.17 -42.48 -33.46
N ALA A 806 13.50 -41.77 -32.38
CA ALA A 806 12.70 -40.63 -31.93
C ALA A 806 12.78 -39.49 -32.96
N PRO A 807 11.65 -38.92 -33.43
CA PRO A 807 11.67 -37.83 -34.39
C PRO A 807 12.15 -36.53 -33.73
N HIS A 808 13.09 -35.84 -34.36
CA HIS A 808 13.62 -34.54 -33.90
C HIS A 808 12.55 -33.43 -33.73
N GLY A 809 11.36 -33.60 -34.32
CA GLY A 809 10.28 -32.59 -34.32
C GLY A 809 9.61 -32.32 -32.97
N SER A 810 9.84 -33.12 -31.93
CA SER A 810 9.28 -32.89 -30.59
C SER A 810 10.11 -31.95 -29.70
N ARG A 811 11.35 -31.61 -30.09
CA ARG A 811 12.26 -30.75 -29.30
C ARG A 811 12.26 -29.30 -29.80
N THR A 812 12.17 -29.11 -31.11
CA THR A 812 12.00 -27.79 -31.73
C THR A 812 10.68 -27.12 -31.32
N SER A 813 9.62 -27.90 -31.09
CA SER A 813 8.36 -27.39 -30.54
C SER A 813 8.53 -26.85 -29.11
N SER A 814 9.22 -27.56 -28.21
CA SER A 814 9.43 -27.10 -26.83
C SER A 814 10.21 -25.78 -26.73
N LEU A 815 11.27 -25.59 -27.53
CA LEU A 815 12.02 -24.33 -27.54
C LEU A 815 11.19 -23.17 -28.11
N THR A 816 10.35 -23.44 -29.10
CA THR A 816 9.43 -22.46 -29.69
C THR A 816 8.39 -22.04 -28.66
N THR A 817 7.71 -23.00 -28.00
CA THR A 817 6.77 -22.72 -26.90
C THR A 817 7.41 -21.93 -25.76
N ALA A 818 8.67 -22.19 -25.41
CA ALA A 818 9.37 -21.43 -24.38
C ALA A 818 9.63 -19.96 -24.79
N ARG A 819 9.92 -19.71 -26.08
CA ARG A 819 10.01 -18.34 -26.64
C ARG A 819 8.66 -17.64 -26.70
N ASP A 820 7.59 -18.35 -27.04
CA ASP A 820 6.23 -17.80 -27.03
C ASP A 820 5.78 -17.42 -25.60
N LYS A 821 6.16 -18.20 -24.58
CA LYS A 821 5.97 -17.83 -23.17
C LYS A 821 6.70 -16.53 -22.80
N VAL A 822 7.95 -16.34 -23.24
CA VAL A 822 8.70 -15.10 -23.04
C VAL A 822 7.98 -13.92 -23.69
N ARG A 823 7.54 -14.05 -24.96
CA ARG A 823 6.76 -13.01 -25.65
C ARG A 823 5.48 -12.66 -24.90
N PHE A 824 4.69 -13.65 -24.50
CA PHE A 824 3.44 -13.44 -23.76
C PHE A 824 3.68 -12.74 -22.41
N ALA A 825 4.75 -13.09 -21.70
CA ALA A 825 5.11 -12.42 -20.45
C ALA A 825 5.57 -10.95 -20.66
N ILE A 826 6.20 -10.65 -21.80
CA ILE A 826 6.53 -9.28 -22.24
C ILE A 826 5.25 -8.50 -22.57
N GLU A 827 4.35 -9.06 -23.38
CA GLU A 827 3.05 -8.43 -23.71
C GLU A 827 2.23 -8.14 -22.45
N ARG A 828 2.23 -9.06 -21.49
CA ARG A 828 1.61 -8.87 -20.17
C ARG A 828 2.24 -7.71 -19.41
N TYR A 829 3.57 -7.58 -19.43
CA TYR A 829 4.27 -6.45 -18.81
C TYR A 829 3.84 -5.11 -19.43
N GLU A 830 3.80 -5.04 -20.76
CA GLU A 830 3.46 -3.82 -21.52
C GLU A 830 1.99 -3.41 -21.38
N SER A 831 1.09 -4.37 -21.16
CA SER A 831 -0.34 -4.08 -20.97
C SER A 831 -0.65 -3.27 -19.70
N ILE A 832 0.23 -3.31 -18.69
CA ILE A 832 -0.04 -2.74 -17.37
C ILE A 832 0.19 -1.23 -17.42
N ALA A 833 -0.89 -0.46 -17.30
CA ALA A 833 -0.88 0.99 -17.16
C ALA A 833 -0.69 1.44 -15.70
N ASP A 834 -0.18 2.66 -15.50
CA ASP A 834 -0.19 3.35 -14.19
C ASP A 834 -1.47 4.21 -14.01
N SER A 835 -1.57 4.96 -12.91
CA SER A 835 -2.76 5.79 -12.62
C SER A 835 -3.03 6.90 -13.65
N ASN A 836 -2.05 7.24 -14.49
CA ASN A 836 -2.20 8.20 -15.59
C ASN A 836 -2.59 7.52 -16.91
N GLY A 837 -2.86 6.21 -16.91
CA GLY A 837 -3.04 5.40 -18.12
C GLY A 837 -1.74 5.12 -18.87
N LEU A 838 -0.58 5.46 -18.28
CA LEU A 838 0.71 5.38 -18.96
C LEU A 838 1.23 3.94 -18.88
N ARG A 839 1.21 3.26 -20.03
CA ARG A 839 1.83 1.95 -20.23
C ARG A 839 3.35 2.12 -20.39
N ARG A 840 4.11 1.16 -19.88
CA ARG A 840 5.57 1.11 -20.08
C ARG A 840 5.87 0.05 -21.12
N ALA A 841 6.45 0.47 -22.25
CA ALA A 841 7.03 -0.47 -23.20
C ALA A 841 8.12 -1.30 -22.51
N PHE A 842 8.25 -2.55 -22.92
CA PHE A 842 9.39 -3.37 -22.57
C PHE A 842 10.59 -2.88 -23.40
N PRO A 843 11.80 -2.80 -22.84
CA PRO A 843 12.96 -2.35 -23.58
C PRO A 843 13.20 -3.23 -24.81
N ASP A 844 13.36 -2.60 -25.98
CA ASP A 844 13.64 -3.33 -27.22
C ASP A 844 14.93 -4.14 -27.06
N LEU A 845 14.82 -5.45 -27.29
CA LEU A 845 15.93 -6.39 -27.19
C LEU A 845 17.10 -6.01 -28.13
N GLY A 846 16.85 -5.30 -29.23
CA GLY A 846 17.88 -4.81 -30.14
C GLY A 846 18.54 -3.48 -29.72
N ALA A 847 17.93 -2.74 -28.79
CA ALA A 847 18.39 -1.42 -28.35
C ALA A 847 19.07 -1.43 -26.97
N VAL A 848 19.22 -2.61 -26.36
CA VAL A 848 19.79 -2.81 -25.02
C VAL A 848 21.09 -3.63 -25.14
N ASP A 849 22.19 -3.12 -24.58
CA ASP A 849 23.46 -3.85 -24.55
C ASP A 849 23.30 -5.14 -23.71
N PRO A 850 23.56 -6.34 -24.27
CA PRO A 850 23.44 -7.59 -23.54
C PRO A 850 24.40 -7.73 -22.35
N ALA A 851 25.50 -6.98 -22.33
CA ALA A 851 26.51 -7.04 -21.27
C ALA A 851 26.05 -6.37 -19.98
N ASP A 852 25.43 -5.18 -20.07
CA ASP A 852 25.12 -4.33 -18.91
C ASP A 852 23.66 -3.83 -18.82
N GLY A 853 22.83 -4.08 -19.83
CA GLY A 853 21.42 -3.66 -19.84
C GLY A 853 21.20 -2.18 -20.10
N ARG A 854 22.21 -1.43 -20.54
CA ARG A 854 22.02 -0.02 -20.88
C ARG A 854 21.37 0.13 -22.26
N PRO A 855 20.46 1.10 -22.42
CA PRO A 855 20.00 1.48 -23.75
C PRO A 855 21.17 2.09 -24.53
N VAL A 856 21.30 1.72 -25.80
CA VAL A 856 22.24 2.34 -26.75
C VAL A 856 21.65 3.68 -27.17
N VAL A 857 21.73 4.67 -26.27
CA VAL A 857 21.20 6.02 -26.48
C VAL A 857 22.21 6.83 -27.27
N GLY A 858 21.86 7.18 -28.50
CA GLY A 858 22.68 8.00 -29.36
C GLY A 858 22.07 8.18 -30.75
N GLY A 859 22.75 8.97 -31.59
CA GLY A 859 22.39 9.18 -32.98
C GLY A 859 22.61 7.94 -33.86
N THR A 860 22.34 8.07 -35.15
CA THR A 860 22.63 7.01 -36.14
C THR A 860 24.12 6.63 -36.14
N THR A 861 25.00 7.59 -35.88
CA THR A 861 26.45 7.41 -35.70
C THR A 861 26.80 6.55 -34.49
N ASP A 862 26.16 6.76 -33.33
CA ASP A 862 26.36 5.93 -32.13
C ASP A 862 25.89 4.48 -32.32
N GLN A 863 24.74 4.30 -32.97
CA GLN A 863 24.21 2.97 -33.32
C GLN A 863 25.14 2.23 -34.30
N VAL A 864 25.69 2.94 -35.28
CA VAL A 864 26.69 2.38 -36.19
C VAL A 864 28.00 2.07 -35.47
N ARG A 865 28.48 2.89 -34.54
CA ARG A 865 29.66 2.56 -33.71
C ARG A 865 29.44 1.28 -32.88
N ALA A 866 28.29 1.14 -32.21
CA ALA A 866 27.95 -0.09 -31.48
C ALA A 866 27.83 -1.32 -32.39
N GLY A 867 27.24 -1.18 -33.58
CA GLY A 867 27.14 -2.23 -34.59
C GLY A 867 28.49 -2.62 -35.21
N VAL A 868 29.38 -1.64 -35.45
CA VAL A 868 30.77 -1.84 -35.89
C VAL A 868 31.53 -2.65 -34.83
N ASP A 869 31.43 -2.26 -33.56
CA ASP A 869 32.04 -2.97 -32.44
C ASP A 869 31.60 -4.45 -32.37
N GLN A 870 30.31 -4.70 -32.55
CA GLN A 870 29.76 -6.06 -32.60
C GLN A 870 30.25 -6.82 -33.83
N ALA A 871 30.35 -6.18 -34.99
CA ALA A 871 30.84 -6.77 -36.22
C ALA A 871 32.34 -7.11 -36.16
N VAL A 872 33.18 -6.23 -35.59
CA VAL A 872 34.60 -6.50 -35.34
C VAL A 872 34.77 -7.70 -34.40
N ARG A 873 34.02 -7.76 -33.29
CA ARG A 873 34.05 -8.92 -32.38
C ARG A 873 33.68 -10.24 -33.06
N ARG A 874 32.75 -10.21 -34.03
CA ARG A 874 32.41 -11.39 -34.85
C ARG A 874 33.51 -11.74 -35.85
N LEU A 875 34.12 -10.76 -36.53
CA LEU A 875 35.19 -10.98 -37.51
C LEU A 875 36.48 -11.50 -36.87
N VAL A 876 36.85 -11.00 -35.69
CA VAL A 876 38.02 -11.47 -34.93
C VAL A 876 37.87 -12.94 -34.49
N ALA A 877 36.64 -13.45 -34.44
CA ALA A 877 36.35 -14.87 -34.19
C ALA A 877 36.25 -15.73 -35.47
N GLU A 878 36.38 -15.14 -36.68
CA GLU A 878 36.40 -15.92 -37.93
C GLU A 878 37.77 -16.58 -38.16
N PRO A 879 37.82 -17.84 -38.65
CA PRO A 879 39.08 -18.50 -38.96
C PRO A 879 39.80 -17.82 -40.13
N SER A 880 41.13 -17.77 -40.05
CA SER A 880 41.99 -17.24 -41.10
C SER A 880 41.81 -18.03 -42.40
N GLY A 881 41.41 -17.34 -43.46
CA GLY A 881 41.14 -17.94 -44.77
C GLY A 881 39.72 -17.69 -45.32
N LYS A 882 38.80 -17.11 -44.54
CA LYS A 882 37.55 -16.59 -45.11
C LYS A 882 37.82 -15.44 -46.09
N PRO A 883 37.10 -15.35 -47.22
CA PRO A 883 37.29 -14.29 -48.20
C PRO A 883 37.04 -12.91 -47.57
N LEU A 884 37.76 -11.92 -48.09
CA LEU A 884 37.60 -10.49 -47.78
C LEU A 884 37.68 -10.14 -46.28
N LEU A 885 38.36 -10.94 -45.44
CA LEU A 885 38.41 -10.70 -43.99
C LEU A 885 39.16 -9.40 -43.63
N ALA A 886 40.28 -9.13 -44.30
CA ALA A 886 41.07 -7.92 -44.06
C ALA A 886 40.32 -6.66 -44.56
N GLU A 887 39.75 -6.76 -45.75
CA GLU A 887 38.95 -5.74 -46.41
C GLU A 887 37.73 -5.38 -45.55
N ARG A 888 37.00 -6.38 -45.05
CA ARG A 888 35.86 -6.20 -44.13
C ARG A 888 36.26 -5.50 -42.83
N LEU A 889 37.40 -5.85 -42.23
CA LEU A 889 37.91 -5.16 -41.03
C LEU A 889 38.30 -3.70 -41.32
N ILE A 890 38.99 -3.44 -42.44
CA ILE A 890 39.39 -2.09 -42.86
C ILE A 890 38.16 -1.20 -43.10
N THR A 891 37.13 -1.71 -43.78
CA THR A 891 35.92 -0.93 -44.06
C THR A 891 35.09 -0.65 -42.79
N LEU A 892 35.09 -1.54 -41.78
CA LEU A 892 34.49 -1.23 -40.47
C LEU A 892 35.24 -0.11 -39.73
N GLU A 893 36.58 -0.12 -39.77
CA GLU A 893 37.37 0.96 -39.19
C GLU A 893 37.11 2.29 -39.90
N GLN A 894 37.02 2.28 -41.24
CA GLN A 894 36.62 3.44 -42.03
C GLN A 894 35.21 3.92 -41.68
N LEU A 895 34.25 3.00 -41.48
CA LEU A 895 32.86 3.32 -41.12
C LEU A 895 32.78 3.98 -39.73
N SER A 896 33.56 3.51 -38.74
CA SER A 896 33.67 4.18 -37.44
C SER A 896 34.24 5.59 -37.57
N ARG A 897 35.35 5.76 -38.32
CA ARG A 897 35.97 7.07 -38.54
C ARG A 897 35.04 8.03 -39.28
N ALA A 898 34.21 7.52 -40.20
CA ALA A 898 33.19 8.31 -40.89
C ALA A 898 32.06 8.74 -39.94
N ALA A 899 31.65 7.88 -39.00
CA ALA A 899 30.68 8.24 -37.97
C ALA A 899 31.22 9.37 -37.07
N ASP A 900 32.46 9.24 -36.60
CA ASP A 900 33.12 10.27 -35.77
C ASP A 900 33.27 11.61 -36.52
N ALA A 901 33.52 11.56 -37.84
CA ALA A 901 33.56 12.74 -38.69
C ALA A 901 32.18 13.40 -38.85
N VAL A 902 31.10 12.62 -39.00
CA VAL A 902 29.72 13.14 -39.04
C VAL A 902 29.40 13.89 -37.75
N ASP A 903 29.71 13.31 -36.58
CA ASP A 903 29.45 13.96 -35.28
C ASP A 903 30.28 15.25 -35.11
N HIS A 904 31.57 15.21 -35.47
CA HIS A 904 32.43 16.39 -35.44
C HIS A 904 31.90 17.51 -36.35
N HIS A 905 31.46 17.18 -37.57
CA HIS A 905 30.90 18.17 -38.50
C HIS A 905 29.47 18.60 -38.16
N ALA A 906 28.68 17.79 -37.44
CA ALA A 906 27.40 18.21 -36.90
C ALA A 906 27.56 19.41 -35.95
N ILE A 907 28.61 19.38 -35.10
CA ILE A 907 28.91 20.41 -34.10
C ILE A 907 29.71 21.59 -34.68
N HIS A 908 30.68 21.32 -35.56
CA HIS A 908 31.67 22.32 -36.00
C HIS A 908 31.69 22.64 -37.51
N GLY A 909 30.90 21.93 -38.32
CA GLY A 909 30.94 22.02 -39.79
C GLY A 909 30.00 23.07 -40.39
N THR A 910 30.38 23.60 -41.55
CA THR A 910 29.46 24.28 -42.47
C THR A 910 28.50 23.30 -43.12
N ASP A 911 27.36 23.76 -43.65
CA ASP A 911 26.37 22.90 -44.33
C ASP A 911 26.99 22.08 -45.48
N GLU A 912 27.86 22.70 -46.29
CA GLU A 912 28.60 22.01 -47.35
C GLU A 912 29.50 20.89 -46.80
N SER A 913 30.19 21.14 -45.69
CA SER A 913 31.04 20.13 -45.05
C SER A 913 30.23 19.00 -44.41
N ARG A 914 29.05 19.30 -43.84
CA ARG A 914 28.12 18.30 -43.30
C ARG A 914 27.58 17.40 -44.41
N ALA A 915 27.16 17.99 -45.53
CA ALA A 915 26.70 17.24 -46.69
C ALA A 915 27.82 16.37 -47.30
N TYR A 916 29.06 16.87 -47.36
CA TYR A 916 30.21 16.09 -47.83
C TYR A 916 30.50 14.88 -46.94
N VAL A 917 30.59 15.08 -45.62
CA VAL A 917 30.92 14.02 -44.67
C VAL A 917 29.79 13.00 -44.53
N GLN A 918 28.52 13.42 -44.60
CA GLN A 918 27.38 12.50 -44.65
C GLN A 918 27.44 11.60 -45.90
N ASN A 919 27.72 12.16 -47.08
CA ASN A 919 27.91 11.35 -48.30
C ASN A 919 29.06 10.34 -48.17
N GLN A 920 30.15 10.72 -47.49
CA GLN A 920 31.29 9.81 -47.24
C GLN A 920 30.91 8.67 -46.28
N PHE A 921 30.13 8.95 -45.25
CA PHE A 921 29.58 7.95 -44.34
C PHE A 921 28.65 6.97 -45.08
N ASP A 922 27.70 7.48 -45.86
CA ASP A 922 26.74 6.66 -46.61
C ASP A 922 27.46 5.76 -47.66
N GLN A 923 28.50 6.27 -48.32
CA GLN A 923 29.36 5.49 -49.22
C GLN A 923 30.10 4.37 -48.50
N THR A 924 30.68 4.65 -47.34
CA THR A 924 31.44 3.67 -46.54
C THR A 924 30.50 2.58 -46.00
N LEU A 925 29.28 2.95 -45.60
CA LEU A 925 28.25 2.01 -45.17
C LEU A 925 27.79 1.08 -46.30
N ALA A 926 27.62 1.61 -47.52
CA ALA A 926 27.27 0.83 -48.70
C ALA A 926 28.41 -0.13 -49.11
N GLU A 927 29.68 0.29 -49.02
CA GLU A 927 30.83 -0.57 -49.27
C GLU A 927 30.93 -1.69 -48.23
N ALA A 928 30.68 -1.40 -46.95
CA ALA A 928 30.61 -2.41 -45.90
C ALA A 928 29.51 -3.45 -46.19
N ALA A 929 28.31 -3.01 -46.56
CA ALA A 929 27.22 -3.91 -46.94
C ALA A 929 27.60 -4.81 -48.13
N ARG A 930 28.25 -4.26 -49.17
CA ARG A 930 28.75 -5.01 -50.34
C ARG A 930 29.75 -6.09 -49.93
N LEU A 931 30.78 -5.75 -49.15
CA LEU A 931 31.82 -6.71 -48.76
C LEU A 931 31.28 -7.87 -47.90
N TRP A 932 30.25 -7.64 -47.09
CA TRP A 932 29.57 -8.72 -46.36
C TRP A 932 28.79 -9.67 -47.28
N GLN A 933 28.18 -9.13 -48.32
CA GLN A 933 27.46 -9.91 -49.33
C GLN A 933 28.42 -10.72 -50.20
N GLU A 934 29.53 -10.13 -50.64
CA GLU A 934 30.60 -10.79 -51.39
C GLU A 934 31.32 -11.88 -50.57
N ALA A 935 31.48 -11.67 -49.26
CA ALA A 935 32.00 -12.69 -48.33
C ALA A 935 31.02 -13.85 -48.04
N GLY A 936 29.81 -13.82 -48.62
CA GLY A 936 28.81 -14.87 -48.47
C GLY A 936 28.16 -14.95 -47.09
N VAL A 937 28.17 -13.85 -46.31
CA VAL A 937 27.55 -13.82 -44.98
C VAL A 937 26.02 -13.78 -45.13
N PRO A 938 25.26 -14.81 -44.69
CA PRO A 938 23.81 -14.79 -44.78
C PRO A 938 23.25 -13.63 -43.94
N ASN A 939 22.37 -12.83 -44.55
CA ASN A 939 21.79 -11.57 -44.03
C ASN A 939 22.70 -10.32 -44.06
N GLY A 940 23.93 -10.41 -44.61
CA GLY A 940 24.78 -9.24 -44.80
C GLY A 940 25.31 -8.61 -43.49
N LEU A 941 25.65 -7.31 -43.54
CA LEU A 941 26.05 -6.55 -42.35
C LEU A 941 24.81 -6.11 -41.57
N VAL A 942 24.41 -6.92 -40.57
CA VAL A 942 23.32 -6.58 -39.65
C VAL A 942 23.84 -5.65 -38.55
N LEU A 943 23.72 -4.34 -38.79
CA LEU A 943 23.80 -3.31 -37.75
C LEU A 943 22.47 -3.26 -36.97
N PRO A 944 22.45 -2.79 -35.71
CA PRO A 944 21.19 -2.48 -35.02
C PRO A 944 20.37 -1.51 -35.89
N ALA A 945 19.04 -1.67 -35.88
CA ALA A 945 18.17 -1.06 -36.87
C ALA A 945 18.30 0.47 -36.89
N VAL A 946 19.03 1.00 -37.89
CA VAL A 946 19.11 2.42 -38.19
C VAL A 946 17.71 2.85 -38.64
N GLY A 947 16.90 3.27 -37.68
CA GLY A 947 15.55 3.73 -37.92
C GLY A 947 15.58 4.88 -38.91
N VAL A 948 14.82 4.76 -40.00
CA VAL A 948 14.59 5.89 -40.90
C VAL A 948 13.93 6.98 -40.07
N ALA A 949 14.68 8.03 -39.73
CA ALA A 949 14.15 9.16 -39.00
C ALA A 949 12.96 9.72 -39.79
N PRO A 950 11.80 9.98 -39.14
CA PRO A 950 10.68 10.60 -39.83
C PRO A 950 11.17 11.92 -40.42
N SER A 951 10.98 12.09 -41.74
CA SER A 951 11.41 13.27 -42.48
C SER A 951 11.03 14.53 -41.71
N ALA A 952 12.03 15.32 -41.32
CA ALA A 952 11.77 16.53 -40.53
C ALA A 952 10.85 17.46 -41.33
N GLU A 953 9.62 17.65 -40.83
CA GLU A 953 8.79 18.75 -41.30
C GLU A 953 9.60 20.05 -41.12
N PRO A 954 9.60 20.96 -42.11
CA PRO A 954 10.43 22.15 -42.05
C PRO A 954 10.07 22.95 -40.80
N ALA A 955 11.08 23.20 -39.97
CA ALA A 955 10.90 23.84 -38.67
C ALA A 955 10.07 25.12 -38.79
N VAL A 956 8.91 25.14 -38.14
CA VAL A 956 8.01 26.29 -38.15
C VAL A 956 8.75 27.46 -37.52
N ASN A 957 9.14 28.42 -38.36
CA ASN A 957 9.94 29.58 -37.99
C ASN A 957 9.27 30.37 -36.87
N GLU A 958 9.80 30.30 -35.64
CA GLU A 958 9.18 30.97 -34.49
C GLU A 958 9.16 32.50 -34.64
N ASP A 959 10.09 33.08 -35.41
CA ASP A 959 10.07 34.50 -35.78
C ASP A 959 8.84 34.89 -36.62
N GLU A 960 8.34 33.99 -37.48
CA GLU A 960 7.10 34.19 -38.24
C GLU A 960 5.90 34.25 -37.28
N LYS A 961 5.90 33.37 -36.28
CA LYS A 961 4.85 33.23 -35.26
C LYS A 961 4.85 34.42 -34.29
N LEU A 962 6.03 34.89 -33.90
CA LEU A 962 6.24 36.09 -33.10
C LEU A 962 5.83 37.35 -33.87
N ARG A 963 6.18 37.48 -35.15
CA ARG A 963 5.70 38.58 -36.00
C ARG A 963 4.17 38.59 -36.12
N GLN A 964 3.55 37.45 -36.39
CA GLN A 964 2.08 37.34 -36.45
C GLN A 964 1.39 37.65 -35.10
N MET A 965 2.03 37.34 -33.96
CA MET A 965 1.52 37.75 -32.65
C MET A 965 1.68 39.25 -32.38
N VAL A 966 2.81 39.85 -32.78
CA VAL A 966 3.07 41.30 -32.63
C VAL A 966 2.14 42.12 -33.53
N ASP A 967 1.92 41.71 -34.79
CA ASP A 967 0.99 42.37 -35.71
C ASP A 967 -0.48 42.27 -35.22
N ARG A 968 -0.86 41.15 -34.59
CA ARG A 968 -2.17 41.01 -33.93
C ARG A 968 -2.33 41.88 -32.67
N LEU A 969 -1.24 42.23 -31.99
CA LEU A 969 -1.27 43.05 -30.78
C LEU A 969 -1.21 44.56 -31.06
N LEU A 970 -0.76 44.97 -32.26
CA LEU A 970 -0.57 46.38 -32.62
C LEU A 970 -1.55 46.93 -33.68
N GLY A 971 -2.43 46.08 -34.23
CA GLY A 971 -3.44 46.45 -35.24
C GLY A 971 -4.62 47.27 -34.70
N SER A 972 -4.48 48.59 -34.69
CA SER A 972 -5.55 49.55 -34.37
C SER A 972 -6.52 49.78 -35.54
N ALA A 973 -7.78 50.10 -35.22
CA ALA A 973 -8.89 50.18 -36.17
C ALA A 973 -8.88 51.44 -37.08
N PRO A 974 -9.53 51.36 -38.26
CA PRO A 974 -10.16 52.51 -38.90
C PRO A 974 -11.70 52.50 -38.81
N ARG A 975 -12.28 53.69 -39.05
CA ARG A 975 -13.70 54.06 -38.90
C ARG A 975 -14.52 53.83 -40.19
N PRO A 976 -15.86 54.03 -40.17
CA PRO A 976 -16.79 53.49 -41.18
C PRO A 976 -17.16 54.46 -42.32
N GLU A 977 -17.63 53.91 -43.43
CA GLU A 977 -18.53 54.55 -44.40
C GLU A 977 -19.45 53.47 -45.04
N GLY A 978 -20.57 53.85 -45.70
CA GLY A 978 -20.91 53.10 -46.92
C GLY A 978 -22.34 52.76 -47.36
N GLY A 979 -23.43 53.09 -46.66
CA GLY A 979 -24.75 53.22 -47.31
C GLY A 979 -25.54 51.94 -47.75
N PRO A 980 -26.73 52.10 -48.39
CA PRO A 980 -27.89 51.22 -48.11
C PRO A 980 -28.66 50.63 -49.33
N GLY A 981 -29.56 49.65 -49.11
CA GLY A 981 -30.48 49.21 -50.18
C GLY A 981 -31.59 48.16 -49.90
N VAL A 982 -32.79 48.61 -49.45
CA VAL A 982 -34.13 48.29 -50.05
C VAL A 982 -34.76 46.86 -49.98
N ARG A 983 -35.90 46.74 -49.24
CA ARG A 983 -37.07 45.79 -49.39
C ARG A 983 -36.79 44.27 -49.18
N ARG A 984 -37.73 43.34 -48.91
CA ARG A 984 -39.21 43.21 -48.65
C ARG A 984 -39.43 41.77 -48.06
N THR A 985 -40.49 41.32 -47.38
CA THR A 985 -41.68 41.88 -46.66
C THR A 985 -42.13 40.85 -45.59
N GLU A 986 -43.19 41.14 -44.81
CA GLU A 986 -44.11 40.18 -44.14
C GLU A 986 -43.55 39.20 -43.06
N GLY A 987 -44.19 38.94 -41.92
CA GLY A 987 -45.36 39.58 -41.31
C GLY A 987 -46.36 38.59 -40.68
N CYS A 988 -46.33 38.41 -39.36
CA CYS A 988 -47.57 38.13 -38.60
C CYS A 988 -47.39 38.46 -37.10
N SER A 989 -48.45 38.96 -36.46
CA SER A 989 -48.46 39.40 -35.07
C SER A 989 -49.56 38.70 -34.27
N THR A 990 -49.38 38.57 -32.95
CA THR A 990 -50.34 38.68 -31.83
C THR A 990 -49.90 37.82 -30.63
N ALA A 991 -50.40 37.97 -29.40
CA ALA A 991 -50.58 39.16 -28.53
C ALA A 991 -51.17 38.70 -27.17
N ARG A 992 -50.73 39.30 -26.04
CA ARG A 992 -51.25 39.09 -24.66
C ARG A 992 -50.97 37.67 -24.08
N ARG A 993 -50.93 37.44 -22.75
CA ARG A 993 -51.52 38.17 -21.59
C ARG A 993 -50.57 38.18 -20.35
N THR A 994 -51.07 38.72 -19.24
CA THR A 994 -50.36 39.35 -18.10
C THR A 994 -50.24 38.51 -16.82
N GLU A 995 -49.56 39.09 -15.81
CA GLU A 995 -49.51 38.74 -14.36
C GLU A 995 -48.52 37.62 -13.95
N GLY A 996 -47.75 37.74 -12.85
CA GLY A 996 -47.59 38.85 -11.88
C GLY A 996 -46.37 38.64 -10.96
N GLY A 997 -45.93 39.69 -10.24
CA GLY A 997 -44.83 39.64 -9.26
C GLY A 997 -45.25 39.09 -7.87
N PRO A 998 -44.47 39.26 -6.78
CA PRO A 998 -43.54 40.37 -6.54
C PRO A 998 -42.13 40.02 -6.00
N ALA A 999 -41.35 41.08 -5.79
CA ALA A 999 -39.95 41.11 -5.38
C ALA A 999 -39.67 40.78 -3.90
N ALA A 1000 -38.40 40.47 -3.61
CA ALA A 1000 -37.71 40.98 -2.42
C ALA A 1000 -36.21 41.23 -2.74
N ARG A 1001 -35.79 42.51 -2.72
CA ARG A 1001 -34.37 42.89 -2.69
C ARG A 1001 -33.86 42.79 -1.26
N ARG A 1002 -32.63 42.29 -1.06
CA ARG A 1002 -31.69 42.98 -0.18
C ARG A 1002 -30.24 42.74 -0.60
N THR A 1003 -29.59 43.83 -0.96
CA THR A 1003 -28.14 44.00 -1.03
C THR A 1003 -27.54 43.96 0.37
N GLU A 1004 -26.34 43.42 0.52
CA GLU A 1004 -25.26 44.20 1.13
C GLU A 1004 -23.88 43.68 0.70
N ASP A 1005 -23.03 44.63 0.34
CA ASP A 1005 -21.66 44.45 -0.13
C ASP A 1005 -20.72 44.56 1.09
N GLY A 1006 -19.59 43.85 1.08
CA GLY A 1006 -18.89 43.51 2.32
C GLY A 1006 -17.40 43.20 2.18
N SER A 1007 -16.69 43.94 1.32
CA SER A 1007 -15.25 43.78 1.16
C SER A 1007 -14.44 44.37 2.34
N ARG A 1008 -13.52 43.58 2.90
CA ARG A 1008 -12.10 43.90 3.20
C ARG A 1008 -11.52 42.90 4.22
N GLY A 1009 -10.27 42.48 3.98
CA GLY A 1009 -9.58 41.51 4.83
C GLY A 1009 -8.50 42.11 5.72
N ARG A 1010 -7.99 41.26 6.63
CA ARG A 1010 -6.61 41.20 7.13
C ARG A 1010 -6.37 39.81 7.71
#